data_AF-A0A951PTS5-F1
#
_entry.id   AF-A0A951PTS5-F1
#
_cell.length_a   1.000
_cell.length_b   1.000
_cell.length_c   1.000
_cell.angle_alpha   90.00
_cell.angle_beta   90.00
_cell.angle_gamma   90.00
#
_symmetry.space_group_name_H-M   'P 1'
#
loop_
_entity.id
_entity.type
_entity.pdbx_description
1 polymer ?
#
loop_
_entity_poly.entity_id
_entity_poly.type
_entity_poly.pdbx_seq_one_letter_code
_entity_poly.pdbx_strand_id
1 'polypeptide(L)'
;MKEFLTCWQVIELYEEYVKATYPPEIAERIINELRSAVLRFWATQLGFKRTTQGRKMTLADSTSAQQFLQTLGVETLLNARQTLEQAFENQKASIASKNTYGNRFTQFLSWSQEQQWWPSRGSWKASVKNQCCPILKHPYGNTSNTPLTERRTRQLKYQLKPQETPLALQKELDKFFQFLTEPEWPSRVVDPIEESSAGLYIKEIRLMLGWFYRYQTPPIKLEQLSLSQLLPLVTRDDLEDLTTRQQEKLWKQHKQTLESWLFRYFSFLREALYSKSPRTRRGKICVLLALAKFLYTDEVEQKGDYDHIPLIKLLNNHLEKVRKEIAEWTKNRQSVSDFDKKWPDTQEGETALAVVRAKIVEPMRIECRPRNSCGQFRSRFQIALSHQHYLQWSFLADLPARRQQEYRTARIALSCPITRPEGVPQNGLYHPLPPLEAREKRRDGTIKDNYIYKTYIHKTKHYPEGIWVLEVHKYKTYKSYGTQSIVIPNRQFADGSCFYDYLERYLYGWFLPAGYRNSQIYNWYQPELIGCRGRWVTSGRAEFNPGDACCLPAGNNAAIWSWGYLLVAPKLGTLANESGFTDSFNTTSHRLIGKRITPHTMRSIWATWAYQVQLNDAQFRSLAYAMGHKVETLRQMYERCTPEEKRRPIEEAISELLFEPSPVPELQVEASPRWESLLQQLQQLSPTEREQFLAAFTK
;
A
#
# COMPACT_ATOMS: atom_id res chain seq x y z
N MET A 1 -26.17 -44.57 -14.01
CA MET A 1 -26.14 -43.47 -14.99
C MET A 1 -26.52 -42.19 -14.27
N LYS A 2 -25.64 -41.18 -14.17
CA LYS A 2 -26.08 -39.85 -13.71
C LYS A 2 -26.86 -39.24 -14.87
N GLU A 3 -28.15 -38.95 -14.69
CA GLU A 3 -28.92 -38.19 -15.68
C GLU A 3 -28.21 -36.84 -15.89
N PHE A 4 -27.88 -36.54 -17.14
CA PHE A 4 -27.26 -35.27 -17.50
C PHE A 4 -28.35 -34.21 -17.45
N LEU A 5 -28.22 -33.26 -16.51
CA LEU A 5 -29.10 -32.11 -16.48
C LEU A 5 -28.93 -31.26 -17.75
N THR A 6 -30.02 -30.71 -18.21
CA THR A 6 -30.07 -29.76 -19.33
C THR A 6 -30.05 -28.33 -18.79
N CYS A 7 -29.75 -27.36 -19.65
CA CYS A 7 -29.76 -25.95 -19.27
C CYS A 7 -31.13 -25.50 -18.78
N TRP A 8 -32.22 -26.00 -19.38
CA TRP A 8 -33.57 -25.65 -18.96
C TRP A 8 -33.96 -26.24 -17.61
N GLN A 9 -33.64 -27.52 -17.36
CA GLN A 9 -33.89 -28.15 -16.05
C GLN A 9 -33.19 -27.42 -14.91
N VAL A 10 -31.97 -26.93 -15.15
CA VAL A 10 -31.25 -26.11 -14.17
C VAL A 10 -31.94 -24.77 -13.90
N ILE A 11 -32.53 -24.16 -14.93
CA ILE A 11 -33.31 -22.94 -14.77
C ILE A 11 -34.55 -23.23 -13.92
N GLU A 12 -35.25 -24.34 -14.16
CA GLU A 12 -36.41 -24.77 -13.37
C GLU A 12 -36.04 -24.97 -11.89
N LEU A 13 -34.92 -25.64 -11.60
CA LEU A 13 -34.43 -25.78 -10.23
C LEU A 13 -34.15 -24.42 -9.55
N TYR A 14 -33.62 -23.45 -10.30
CA TYR A 14 -33.42 -22.10 -9.77
C TYR A 14 -34.75 -21.36 -9.55
N GLU A 15 -35.74 -21.55 -10.42
CA GLU A 15 -37.08 -20.98 -10.24
C GLU A 15 -37.75 -21.53 -8.98
N GLU A 16 -37.60 -22.83 -8.70
CA GLU A 16 -38.06 -23.44 -7.45
C GLU A 16 -37.37 -22.85 -6.23
N TYR A 17 -36.04 -22.70 -6.27
CA TYR A 17 -35.28 -22.03 -5.21
C TYR A 17 -35.77 -20.59 -4.97
N VAL A 18 -36.01 -19.82 -6.04
CA VAL A 18 -36.50 -18.45 -5.93
C VAL A 18 -37.90 -18.40 -5.32
N LYS A 19 -38.81 -19.30 -5.71
CA LYS A 19 -40.16 -19.39 -5.12
C LYS A 19 -40.11 -19.77 -3.63
N ALA A 20 -39.17 -20.62 -3.22
CA ALA A 20 -39.00 -21.01 -1.83
C ALA A 20 -38.35 -19.90 -0.97
N THR A 21 -37.55 -19.02 -1.56
CA THR A 21 -36.73 -18.03 -0.84
C THR A 21 -37.41 -16.66 -0.72
N TYR A 22 -38.25 -16.28 -1.68
CA TYR A 22 -38.79 -14.93 -1.78
C TYR A 22 -40.33 -14.91 -1.74
N PRO A 23 -40.94 -13.79 -1.29
CA PRO A 23 -42.39 -13.59 -1.39
C PRO A 23 -42.89 -13.69 -2.85
N PRO A 24 -44.15 -14.13 -3.08
CA PRO A 24 -44.67 -14.46 -4.41
C PRO A 24 -44.45 -13.38 -5.47
N GLU A 25 -44.75 -12.11 -5.15
CA GLU A 25 -44.59 -10.98 -6.08
C GLU A 25 -43.12 -10.74 -6.47
N ILE A 26 -42.21 -10.91 -5.52
CA ILE A 26 -40.77 -10.73 -5.74
C ILE A 26 -40.22 -11.91 -6.54
N ALA A 27 -40.64 -13.13 -6.21
CA ALA A 27 -40.25 -14.35 -6.90
C ALA A 27 -40.68 -14.30 -8.39
N GLU A 28 -41.92 -13.92 -8.66
CA GLU A 28 -42.45 -13.81 -10.01
C GLU A 28 -41.68 -12.79 -10.86
N ARG A 29 -41.34 -11.62 -10.28
CA ARG A 29 -40.50 -10.63 -10.96
C ARG A 29 -39.11 -11.19 -11.28
N ILE A 30 -38.45 -11.83 -10.32
CA ILE A 30 -37.11 -12.41 -10.52
C ILE A 30 -37.13 -13.45 -11.64
N ILE A 31 -38.13 -14.34 -11.63
CA ILE A 31 -38.31 -15.39 -12.64
C ILE A 31 -38.55 -14.78 -14.02
N ASN A 32 -39.43 -13.78 -14.13
CA ASN A 32 -39.73 -13.12 -15.40
C ASN A 32 -38.51 -12.39 -15.98
N GLU A 33 -37.72 -11.73 -15.13
CA GLU A 33 -36.47 -11.07 -15.52
C GLU A 33 -35.41 -12.10 -15.95
N LEU A 34 -35.27 -13.23 -15.24
CA LEU A 34 -34.37 -14.32 -15.62
C LEU A 34 -34.78 -14.96 -16.94
N ARG A 35 -36.06 -15.33 -17.10
CA ARG A 35 -36.58 -15.90 -18.36
C ARG A 35 -36.37 -14.96 -19.52
N SER A 36 -36.52 -13.65 -19.32
CA SER A 36 -36.19 -12.64 -20.32
C SER A 36 -34.69 -12.64 -20.66
N ALA A 37 -33.79 -12.74 -19.66
CA ALA A 37 -32.35 -12.84 -19.89
C ALA A 37 -31.98 -14.11 -20.68
N VAL A 38 -32.55 -15.24 -20.30
CA VAL A 38 -32.28 -16.56 -20.88
C VAL A 38 -32.86 -16.67 -22.29
N LEU A 39 -34.18 -16.55 -22.45
CA LEU A 39 -34.86 -16.92 -23.69
C LEU A 39 -34.64 -15.89 -24.80
N ARG A 40 -34.65 -14.60 -24.45
CA ARG A 40 -34.54 -13.52 -25.44
C ARG A 40 -33.10 -13.25 -25.86
N PHE A 41 -32.16 -13.26 -24.90
CA PHE A 41 -30.79 -12.90 -25.16
C PHE A 41 -29.91 -14.13 -25.29
N TRP A 42 -29.76 -14.90 -24.21
CA TRP A 42 -28.80 -15.99 -24.17
C TRP A 42 -29.07 -17.10 -25.19
N ALA A 43 -30.31 -17.61 -25.28
CA ALA A 43 -30.68 -18.67 -26.22
C ALA A 43 -30.43 -18.28 -27.68
N THR A 44 -30.75 -17.04 -28.06
CA THR A 44 -30.53 -16.58 -29.44
C THR A 44 -29.05 -16.52 -29.81
N GLN A 45 -28.18 -16.14 -28.86
CA GLN A 45 -26.74 -16.13 -29.09
C GLN A 45 -26.15 -17.55 -29.18
N LEU A 46 -26.82 -18.53 -28.59
CA LEU A 46 -26.48 -19.95 -28.71
C LEU A 46 -26.98 -20.58 -30.01
N GLY A 47 -27.67 -19.82 -30.87
CA GLY A 47 -28.14 -20.27 -32.18
C GLY A 47 -29.65 -20.49 -32.30
N PHE A 48 -30.42 -20.24 -31.23
CA PHE A 48 -31.88 -20.25 -31.33
C PHE A 48 -32.37 -19.13 -32.26
N LYS A 49 -33.15 -19.49 -33.28
CA LYS A 49 -33.76 -18.52 -34.20
C LYS A 49 -35.22 -18.32 -33.82
N ARG A 50 -35.59 -17.06 -33.58
CA ARG A 50 -36.97 -16.68 -33.32
C ARG A 50 -37.79 -16.77 -34.60
N THR A 51 -39.04 -17.20 -34.47
CA THR A 51 -40.00 -17.21 -35.57
C THR A 51 -40.56 -15.81 -35.84
N THR A 52 -40.60 -14.94 -34.81
CA THR A 52 -41.10 -13.57 -34.93
C THR A 52 -40.03 -12.52 -34.58
N GLN A 53 -40.00 -11.42 -35.34
CA GLN A 53 -39.05 -10.30 -35.16
C GLN A 53 -39.51 -9.24 -34.13
N GLY A 54 -40.58 -9.51 -33.37
CA GLY A 54 -41.14 -8.56 -32.41
C GLY A 54 -40.26 -8.30 -31.18
N ARG A 55 -40.45 -7.14 -30.52
CA ARG A 55 -39.70 -6.74 -29.31
C ARG A 55 -39.97 -7.65 -28.09
N LYS A 56 -41.15 -8.27 -28.01
CA LYS A 56 -41.50 -9.31 -27.03
C LYS A 56 -41.46 -10.67 -27.70
N MET A 57 -41.09 -11.72 -26.96
CA MET A 57 -41.25 -13.09 -27.41
C MET A 57 -42.73 -13.48 -27.37
N THR A 58 -43.20 -14.17 -28.40
CA THR A 58 -44.52 -14.82 -28.37
C THR A 58 -44.46 -16.06 -27.49
N LEU A 59 -45.62 -16.58 -27.05
CA LEU A 59 -45.68 -17.82 -26.29
C LEU A 59 -45.06 -19.00 -27.07
N ALA A 60 -45.28 -19.03 -28.39
CA ALA A 60 -44.67 -20.01 -29.28
C ALA A 60 -43.14 -19.88 -29.32
N ASP A 61 -42.60 -18.67 -29.49
CA ASP A 61 -41.15 -18.42 -29.44
C ASP A 61 -40.55 -18.84 -28.09
N SER A 62 -41.24 -18.54 -26.98
CA SER A 62 -40.77 -18.91 -25.64
C SER A 62 -40.74 -20.43 -25.46
N THR A 63 -41.77 -21.13 -25.91
CA THR A 63 -41.86 -22.60 -25.82
C THR A 63 -40.77 -23.26 -26.69
N SER A 64 -40.56 -22.78 -27.91
CA SER A 64 -39.49 -23.30 -28.77
C SER A 64 -38.09 -23.00 -28.23
N ALA A 65 -37.89 -21.84 -27.60
CA ALA A 65 -36.62 -21.51 -26.95
C ALA A 65 -36.35 -22.42 -25.73
N GLN A 66 -37.39 -22.76 -24.96
CA GLN A 66 -37.28 -23.72 -23.86
C GLN A 66 -36.89 -25.10 -24.36
N GLN A 67 -37.59 -25.61 -25.38
CA GLN A 67 -37.25 -26.89 -26.02
C GLN A 67 -35.81 -26.89 -26.56
N PHE A 68 -35.36 -25.79 -27.17
CA PHE A 68 -33.97 -25.65 -27.61
C PHE A 68 -33.00 -25.76 -26.43
N LEU A 69 -33.26 -25.09 -25.31
CA LEU A 69 -32.41 -25.15 -24.12
C LEU A 69 -32.43 -26.52 -23.42
N GLN A 70 -33.49 -27.30 -23.57
CA GLN A 70 -33.52 -28.71 -23.14
C GLN A 70 -32.57 -29.59 -23.96
N THR A 71 -32.20 -29.19 -25.18
CA THR A 71 -31.20 -29.94 -25.97
C THR A 71 -29.75 -29.65 -25.55
N LEU A 72 -29.52 -28.62 -24.72
CA LEU A 72 -28.20 -28.18 -24.33
C LEU A 72 -27.81 -28.73 -22.95
N GLY A 73 -26.66 -29.39 -22.88
CA GLY A 73 -26.06 -29.83 -21.62
C GLY A 73 -25.62 -28.68 -20.72
N VAL A 74 -25.58 -28.93 -19.41
CA VAL A 74 -25.17 -27.96 -18.37
C VAL A 74 -23.77 -27.37 -18.58
N GLU A 75 -22.89 -28.01 -19.36
CA GLU A 75 -21.57 -27.49 -19.73
C GLU A 75 -21.66 -26.13 -20.46
N THR A 76 -22.78 -25.87 -21.13
CA THR A 76 -23.05 -24.60 -21.81
C THR A 76 -23.06 -23.42 -20.84
N LEU A 77 -23.38 -23.67 -19.55
CA LEU A 77 -23.40 -22.65 -18.51
C LEU A 77 -22.00 -22.10 -18.17
N LEU A 78 -20.92 -22.82 -18.52
CA LEU A 78 -19.54 -22.39 -18.25
C LEU A 78 -19.16 -21.09 -18.97
N ASN A 79 -19.72 -20.86 -20.16
CA ASN A 79 -19.46 -19.65 -20.95
C ASN A 79 -20.63 -18.65 -20.92
N ALA A 80 -21.67 -18.92 -20.13
CA ALA A 80 -22.93 -18.23 -20.24
C ALA A 80 -22.85 -16.71 -19.98
N ARG A 81 -21.96 -16.25 -19.09
CA ARG A 81 -21.74 -14.80 -18.88
C ARG A 81 -21.24 -14.10 -20.13
N GLN A 82 -20.21 -14.66 -20.76
CA GLN A 82 -19.61 -14.10 -21.97
C GLN A 82 -20.61 -14.16 -23.13
N THR A 83 -21.32 -15.27 -23.27
CA THR A 83 -22.34 -15.43 -24.30
C THR A 83 -23.49 -14.44 -24.11
N LEU A 84 -23.94 -14.20 -22.87
CA LEU A 84 -24.97 -13.20 -22.60
C LEU A 84 -24.50 -11.77 -22.91
N GLU A 85 -23.26 -11.43 -22.56
CA GLU A 85 -22.70 -10.11 -22.87
C GLU A 85 -22.60 -9.89 -24.39
N GLN A 86 -22.13 -10.89 -25.14
CA GLN A 86 -22.17 -10.87 -26.60
C GLN A 86 -23.59 -10.72 -27.15
N ALA A 87 -24.57 -11.41 -26.54
CA ALA A 87 -25.97 -11.29 -26.92
C ALA A 87 -26.48 -9.84 -26.74
N PHE A 88 -26.10 -9.18 -25.64
CA PHE A 88 -26.48 -7.79 -25.41
C PHE A 88 -25.86 -6.83 -26.43
N GLU A 89 -24.60 -7.04 -26.85
CA GLU A 89 -24.00 -6.22 -27.89
C GLU A 89 -24.63 -6.47 -29.26
N ASN A 90 -24.79 -7.74 -29.65
CA ASN A 90 -25.35 -8.12 -30.94
C ASN A 90 -26.80 -7.64 -31.11
N GLN A 91 -27.59 -7.67 -30.04
CA GLN A 91 -28.98 -7.20 -30.04
C GLN A 91 -29.12 -5.71 -29.67
N LYS A 92 -28.01 -4.97 -29.49
CA LYS A 92 -28.01 -3.55 -29.09
C LYS A 92 -28.90 -3.27 -27.87
N ALA A 93 -28.78 -4.10 -26.82
CA ALA A 93 -29.58 -3.96 -25.61
C ALA A 93 -29.28 -2.64 -24.87
N SER A 94 -30.33 -2.01 -24.33
CA SER A 94 -30.17 -0.78 -23.53
C SER A 94 -29.35 -1.02 -22.27
N ILE A 95 -28.69 0.03 -21.74
CA ILE A 95 -27.92 -0.04 -20.48
C ILE A 95 -28.80 -0.55 -19.33
N ALA A 96 -30.04 -0.09 -19.24
CA ALA A 96 -31.00 -0.55 -18.22
C ALA A 96 -31.25 -2.07 -18.35
N SER A 97 -31.43 -2.59 -19.56
CA SER A 97 -31.59 -4.02 -19.81
C SER A 97 -30.33 -4.82 -19.45
N LYS A 98 -29.15 -4.32 -19.82
CA LYS A 98 -27.86 -4.93 -19.45
C LYS A 98 -27.73 -5.05 -17.92
N ASN A 99 -28.09 -3.99 -17.19
CA ASN A 99 -28.04 -3.98 -15.73
C ASN A 99 -29.06 -4.94 -15.11
N THR A 100 -30.33 -4.86 -15.48
CA THR A 100 -31.39 -5.69 -14.89
C THR A 100 -31.19 -7.17 -15.20
N TYR A 101 -31.10 -7.53 -16.49
CA TYR A 101 -31.02 -8.92 -16.92
C TYR A 101 -29.64 -9.52 -16.66
N GLY A 102 -28.57 -8.74 -16.82
CA GLY A 102 -27.22 -9.18 -16.50
C GLY A 102 -27.02 -9.48 -15.02
N ASN A 103 -27.61 -8.67 -14.13
CA ASN A 103 -27.56 -8.92 -12.69
C ASN A 103 -28.35 -10.19 -12.31
N ARG A 104 -29.56 -10.39 -12.85
CA ARG A 104 -30.36 -11.60 -12.59
C ARG A 104 -29.69 -12.87 -13.08
N PHE A 105 -29.15 -12.82 -14.29
CA PHE A 105 -28.41 -13.94 -14.84
C PHE A 105 -27.13 -14.24 -14.05
N THR A 106 -26.48 -13.20 -13.53
CA THR A 106 -25.33 -13.35 -12.62
C THR A 106 -25.71 -14.04 -11.31
N GLN A 107 -26.85 -13.67 -10.71
CA GLN A 107 -27.38 -14.31 -9.50
C GLN A 107 -27.69 -15.79 -9.73
N PHE A 108 -28.38 -16.10 -10.84
CA PHE A 108 -28.64 -17.47 -11.28
C PHE A 108 -27.35 -18.29 -11.42
N LEU A 109 -26.34 -17.76 -12.13
CA LEU A 109 -25.08 -18.47 -12.32
C LEU A 109 -24.27 -18.63 -11.03
N SER A 110 -24.29 -17.63 -10.15
CA SER A 110 -23.63 -17.73 -8.84
C SER A 110 -24.27 -18.82 -7.98
N TRP A 111 -25.60 -18.89 -7.92
CA TRP A 111 -26.29 -19.99 -7.25
C TRP A 111 -25.99 -21.33 -7.89
N SER A 112 -26.00 -21.40 -9.23
CA SER A 112 -25.74 -22.62 -9.98
C SER A 112 -24.33 -23.17 -9.69
N GLN A 113 -23.33 -22.29 -9.56
CA GLN A 113 -21.94 -22.65 -9.25
C GLN A 113 -21.74 -23.30 -7.88
N GLU A 114 -22.69 -23.13 -6.96
CA GLU A 114 -22.67 -23.73 -5.63
C GLU A 114 -23.28 -25.14 -5.61
N GLN A 115 -23.96 -25.54 -6.69
CA GLN A 115 -24.68 -26.82 -6.76
C GLN A 115 -23.74 -27.99 -7.07
N GLN A 116 -24.06 -29.18 -6.54
CA GLN A 116 -23.26 -30.39 -6.72
C GLN A 116 -23.21 -30.89 -8.18
N TRP A 117 -24.24 -30.56 -8.97
CA TRP A 117 -24.33 -30.91 -10.38
C TRP A 117 -23.66 -29.90 -11.30
N TRP A 118 -23.23 -28.74 -10.79
CA TRP A 118 -22.49 -27.77 -11.59
C TRP A 118 -21.32 -28.47 -12.25
N PRO A 119 -21.13 -28.33 -13.59
CA PRO A 119 -20.11 -29.08 -14.34
C PRO A 119 -18.80 -29.12 -13.56
N SER A 120 -18.55 -30.27 -12.93
CA SER A 120 -17.53 -30.36 -11.91
C SER A 120 -16.16 -30.25 -12.57
N ARG A 121 -15.22 -29.62 -11.87
CA ARG A 121 -13.80 -29.46 -12.25
C ARG A 121 -13.06 -30.80 -12.49
N GLY A 122 -13.75 -31.95 -12.36
CA GLY A 122 -13.20 -33.30 -12.49
C GLY A 122 -12.78 -33.70 -13.91
N SER A 123 -13.25 -33.01 -14.95
CA SER A 123 -12.85 -33.26 -16.34
C SER A 123 -11.65 -32.42 -16.80
N TRP A 124 -11.15 -31.49 -15.98
CA TRP A 124 -10.00 -30.67 -16.36
C TRP A 124 -8.70 -31.44 -16.15
N LYS A 125 -7.82 -31.39 -17.16
CA LYS A 125 -6.43 -31.82 -16.98
C LYS A 125 -5.84 -31.11 -15.77
N ALA A 126 -5.07 -31.82 -14.95
CA ALA A 126 -4.43 -31.28 -13.75
C ALA A 126 -3.65 -29.97 -14.04
N SER A 127 -3.07 -29.86 -15.22
CA SER A 127 -2.40 -28.64 -15.71
C SER A 127 -3.29 -27.40 -15.76
N VAL A 128 -4.56 -27.54 -16.15
CA VAL A 128 -5.53 -26.43 -16.16
C VAL A 128 -5.93 -26.06 -14.73
N LYS A 129 -6.15 -27.05 -13.86
CA LYS A 129 -6.47 -26.84 -12.45
C LYS A 129 -5.36 -26.06 -11.73
N ASN A 130 -4.10 -26.40 -11.98
CA ASN A 130 -2.93 -25.71 -11.42
C ASN A 130 -2.77 -24.27 -11.94
N GLN A 131 -3.38 -23.94 -13.08
CA GLN A 131 -3.41 -22.58 -13.66
C GLN A 131 -4.62 -21.75 -13.19
N CYS A 132 -5.53 -22.29 -12.39
CA CYS A 132 -6.68 -21.55 -11.89
C CYS A 132 -6.36 -20.81 -10.60
N CYS A 133 -6.67 -19.51 -10.56
CA CYS A 133 -6.69 -18.77 -9.32
C CYS A 133 -7.93 -19.15 -8.48
N PRO A 134 -7.88 -19.00 -7.15
CA PRO A 134 -9.04 -19.17 -6.29
C PRO A 134 -10.12 -18.13 -6.61
N ILE A 135 -11.34 -18.39 -6.13
CA ILE A 135 -12.42 -17.40 -6.15
C ILE A 135 -12.02 -16.26 -5.22
N LEU A 136 -12.01 -15.03 -5.75
CA LEU A 136 -11.77 -13.83 -4.95
C LEU A 136 -12.99 -13.58 -4.05
N LYS A 137 -12.84 -13.86 -2.76
CA LYS A 137 -13.87 -13.58 -1.75
C LYS A 137 -13.57 -12.24 -1.08
N HIS A 138 -14.63 -11.53 -0.67
CA HIS A 138 -14.55 -10.30 0.12
C HIS A 138 -15.31 -10.48 1.46
N PRO A 139 -14.89 -11.43 2.32
CA PRO A 139 -15.64 -11.79 3.52
C PRO A 139 -15.82 -10.62 4.50
N TYR A 140 -14.89 -9.65 4.49
CA TYR A 140 -14.91 -8.48 5.38
C TYR A 140 -15.55 -7.23 4.75
N GLY A 141 -16.04 -7.32 3.51
CA GLY A 141 -16.65 -6.20 2.79
C GLY A 141 -15.65 -5.09 2.43
N ASN A 142 -16.07 -3.82 2.56
CA ASN A 142 -15.24 -2.66 2.25
C ASN A 142 -14.44 -2.21 3.49
N THR A 143 -13.22 -1.69 3.29
CA THR A 143 -12.39 -1.07 4.33
C THR A 143 -13.10 0.00 5.17
N SER A 144 -14.18 0.62 4.67
CA SER A 144 -15.04 1.54 5.45
C SER A 144 -15.72 0.85 6.64
N ASN A 145 -15.93 -0.46 6.58
CA ASN A 145 -16.51 -1.26 7.65
C ASN A 145 -15.56 -1.43 8.84
N THR A 146 -14.26 -1.13 8.64
CA THR A 146 -13.22 -1.21 9.67
C THR A 146 -12.57 0.18 9.83
N PRO A 147 -13.27 1.15 10.45
CA PRO A 147 -12.74 2.48 10.65
C PRO A 147 -11.56 2.44 11.64
N LEU A 148 -10.44 3.01 11.20
CA LEU A 148 -9.22 3.09 12.00
C LEU A 148 -9.21 4.25 12.99
N THR A 149 -10.11 5.22 12.84
CA THR A 149 -10.12 6.41 13.69
C THR A 149 -11.55 6.66 14.18
N GLU A 150 -11.71 7.25 15.35
CA GLU A 150 -13.02 7.61 15.93
C GLU A 150 -13.78 8.71 15.17
N ARG A 151 -13.20 9.26 14.10
CA ARG A 151 -13.80 10.35 13.32
C ARG A 151 -15.07 9.87 12.62
N ARG A 152 -16.21 10.49 12.96
CA ARG A 152 -17.53 10.13 12.42
C ARG A 152 -18.00 11.00 11.26
N THR A 153 -17.38 12.17 11.01
CA THR A 153 -17.83 13.15 10.01
C THR A 153 -16.79 13.44 8.92
N ARG A 154 -17.28 13.91 7.76
CA ARG A 154 -16.44 14.35 6.64
C ARG A 154 -15.66 15.60 7.08
N GLN A 155 -14.34 15.61 6.86
CA GLN A 155 -13.51 16.77 7.20
C GLN A 155 -14.06 18.04 6.54
N LEU A 156 -14.20 19.10 7.33
CA LEU A 156 -14.45 20.44 6.79
C LEU A 156 -13.31 20.76 5.83
N LYS A 157 -13.65 21.13 4.60
CA LYS A 157 -12.68 21.57 3.60
C LYS A 157 -12.43 23.06 3.80
N TYR A 158 -11.42 23.39 4.59
CA TYR A 158 -11.08 24.77 4.93
C TYR A 158 -9.76 25.24 4.34
N GLN A 159 -9.05 24.40 3.58
CA GLN A 159 -7.84 24.81 2.87
C GLN A 159 -8.20 25.88 1.83
N LEU A 160 -7.40 26.94 1.76
CA LEU A 160 -7.48 27.93 0.68
C LEU A 160 -7.17 27.27 -0.66
N LYS A 161 -8.10 27.36 -1.61
CA LYS A 161 -7.92 26.80 -2.96
C LYS A 161 -7.05 27.73 -3.82
N PRO A 162 -6.41 27.22 -4.90
CA PRO A 162 -5.68 28.06 -5.84
C PRO A 162 -6.54 29.22 -6.41
N GLN A 163 -7.82 28.97 -6.71
CA GLN A 163 -8.75 30.00 -7.21
C GLN A 163 -9.13 31.04 -6.15
N GLU A 164 -8.93 30.73 -4.87
CA GLU A 164 -9.22 31.59 -3.72
C GLU A 164 -7.93 32.27 -3.20
N THR A 165 -6.82 32.16 -3.93
CA THR A 165 -5.53 32.76 -3.54
C THR A 165 -5.31 34.05 -4.33
N PRO A 166 -5.37 35.25 -3.69
CA PRO A 166 -5.07 36.51 -4.37
C PRO A 166 -3.65 36.52 -4.95
N LEU A 167 -3.44 37.30 -6.01
CA LEU A 167 -2.15 37.40 -6.68
C LEU A 167 -1.02 37.87 -5.74
N ALA A 168 -1.32 38.82 -4.84
CA ALA A 168 -0.35 39.29 -3.85
C ALA A 168 0.09 38.16 -2.91
N LEU A 169 -0.88 37.42 -2.34
CA LEU A 169 -0.59 36.27 -1.49
C LEU A 169 0.14 35.16 -2.25
N GLN A 170 -0.20 34.91 -3.52
CA GLN A 170 0.49 33.89 -4.32
C GLN A 170 1.98 34.26 -4.50
N LYS A 171 2.31 35.53 -4.74
CA LYS A 171 3.71 36.00 -4.80
C LYS A 171 4.44 35.80 -3.47
N GLU A 172 3.79 36.05 -2.33
CA GLU A 172 4.38 35.79 -1.02
C GLU A 172 4.64 34.30 -0.79
N LEU A 173 3.70 33.43 -1.17
CA LEU A 173 3.84 31.98 -1.07
C LEU A 173 4.97 31.46 -1.97
N ASP A 174 5.12 32.01 -3.17
CA ASP A 174 6.18 31.64 -4.11
C ASP A 174 7.56 32.07 -3.58
N LYS A 175 7.68 33.30 -3.05
CA LYS A 175 8.91 33.76 -2.38
C LYS A 175 9.24 32.91 -1.16
N PHE A 176 8.25 32.56 -0.35
CA PHE A 176 8.46 31.67 0.80
C PHE A 176 8.91 30.28 0.37
N PHE A 177 8.32 29.73 -0.70
CA PHE A 177 8.74 28.45 -1.25
C PHE A 177 10.20 28.50 -1.72
N GLN A 178 10.57 29.53 -2.49
CA GLN A 178 11.95 29.72 -2.94
C GLN A 178 12.92 29.90 -1.76
N PHE A 179 12.55 30.70 -0.75
CA PHE A 179 13.34 30.82 0.49
C PHE A 179 13.59 29.46 1.16
N LEU A 180 12.60 28.57 1.15
CA LEU A 180 12.76 27.24 1.73
C LEU A 180 13.62 26.33 0.85
N THR A 181 13.60 26.47 -0.48
CA THR A 181 14.15 25.46 -1.40
C THR A 181 15.42 25.89 -2.11
N GLU A 182 15.66 27.16 -2.37
CA GLU A 182 16.83 27.61 -3.15
C GLU A 182 18.13 27.34 -2.39
N PRO A 183 19.23 26.93 -3.02
CA PRO A 183 20.47 26.65 -2.31
C PRO A 183 21.15 27.94 -1.84
N GLU A 184 21.05 29.00 -2.64
CA GLU A 184 21.60 30.31 -2.36
C GLU A 184 20.42 31.29 -2.26
N TRP A 185 20.21 31.83 -1.06
CA TRP A 185 19.22 32.89 -0.81
C TRP A 185 19.90 34.00 -0.03
N PRO A 186 19.84 35.27 -0.49
CA PRO A 186 20.49 36.40 0.18
C PRO A 186 20.10 36.47 1.65
N SER A 187 21.08 36.65 2.54
CA SER A 187 20.86 36.80 3.99
C SER A 187 20.20 35.60 4.70
N ARG A 188 20.04 34.44 4.03
CA ARG A 188 19.49 33.26 4.69
C ARG A 188 20.55 32.54 5.52
N VAL A 189 20.33 32.50 6.83
CA VAL A 189 21.21 31.83 7.82
C VAL A 189 20.75 30.42 8.21
N VAL A 190 19.75 29.88 7.49
CA VAL A 190 19.23 28.52 7.67
C VAL A 190 19.39 27.67 6.43
N ASP A 191 19.57 26.37 6.64
CA ASP A 191 19.73 25.42 5.54
C ASP A 191 18.44 25.29 4.70
N PRO A 192 18.56 25.17 3.36
CA PRO A 192 17.44 24.84 2.51
C PRO A 192 16.88 23.46 2.82
N ILE A 193 15.60 23.28 2.53
CA ILE A 193 14.89 22.01 2.65
C ILE A 193 14.47 21.48 1.28
N GLU A 194 14.20 20.18 1.21
CA GLU A 194 13.69 19.56 -0.02
C GLU A 194 12.31 20.13 -0.38
N GLU A 195 12.05 20.30 -1.69
CA GLU A 195 10.76 20.76 -2.23
C GLU A 195 9.56 19.99 -1.68
N SER A 196 9.71 18.68 -1.44
CA SER A 196 8.66 17.85 -0.84
C SER A 196 8.28 18.32 0.57
N SER A 197 9.25 18.78 1.35
CA SER A 197 9.03 19.32 2.70
C SER A 197 8.48 20.75 2.64
N ALA A 198 8.99 21.58 1.72
CA ALA A 198 8.45 22.93 1.48
C ALA A 198 6.98 22.89 1.02
N GLY A 199 6.62 21.95 0.13
CA GLY A 199 5.24 21.75 -0.30
C GLY A 199 4.29 21.38 0.84
N LEU A 200 4.76 20.64 1.85
CA LEU A 200 4.00 20.40 3.07
C LEU A 200 3.79 21.70 3.85
N TYR A 201 4.81 22.55 3.97
CA TYR A 201 4.68 23.84 4.68
C TYR A 201 3.68 24.77 4.00
N ILE A 202 3.74 24.89 2.67
CA ILE A 202 2.76 25.66 1.88
C ILE A 202 1.34 25.14 2.09
N LYS A 203 1.15 23.81 2.10
CA LYS A 203 -0.14 23.20 2.39
C LYS A 203 -0.67 23.59 3.77
N GLU A 204 0.17 23.57 4.80
CA GLU A 204 -0.23 23.93 6.15
C GLU A 204 -0.53 25.43 6.30
N ILE A 205 0.23 26.31 5.64
CA ILE A 205 -0.06 27.75 5.56
C ILE A 205 -1.42 27.99 4.91
N ARG A 206 -1.69 27.36 3.76
CA ARG A 206 -3.00 27.46 3.09
C ARG A 206 -4.16 26.96 3.96
N LEU A 207 -3.91 26.00 4.85
CA LEU A 207 -4.91 25.57 5.85
C LEU A 207 -5.15 26.65 6.90
N MET A 208 -4.11 27.30 7.42
CA MET A 208 -4.28 28.38 8.40
C MET A 208 -4.95 29.62 7.79
N LEU A 209 -4.52 30.05 6.60
CA LEU A 209 -5.14 31.18 5.89
C LEU A 209 -6.59 30.91 5.50
N GLY A 210 -6.89 29.69 5.06
CA GLY A 210 -8.27 29.30 4.78
C GLY A 210 -9.14 29.20 6.05
N TRP A 211 -8.54 28.99 7.24
CA TRP A 211 -9.25 29.13 8.51
C TRP A 211 -9.53 30.61 8.84
N PHE A 212 -8.55 31.51 8.66
CA PHE A 212 -8.77 32.96 8.80
C PHE A 212 -9.89 33.49 7.90
N TYR A 213 -9.94 33.01 6.66
CA TYR A 213 -10.98 33.40 5.71
C TYR A 213 -12.40 32.92 6.10
N ARG A 214 -12.52 31.75 6.72
CA ARG A 214 -13.82 31.06 6.84
C ARG A 214 -14.38 30.97 8.26
N TYR A 215 -13.51 30.87 9.26
CA TYR A 215 -13.89 30.47 10.61
C TYR A 215 -13.34 31.39 11.70
N GLN A 216 -12.38 32.26 11.40
CA GLN A 216 -12.01 33.32 12.33
C GLN A 216 -13.18 34.29 12.51
N THR A 217 -13.29 34.89 13.69
CA THR A 217 -14.31 35.90 13.99
C THR A 217 -13.63 37.21 14.40
N PRO A 218 -13.79 38.29 13.63
CA PRO A 218 -14.43 38.33 12.30
C PRO A 218 -13.58 37.60 11.22
N PRO A 219 -14.19 37.10 10.14
CA PRO A 219 -13.45 36.49 9.04
C PRO A 219 -12.63 37.54 8.27
N ILE A 220 -11.44 37.17 7.80
CA ILE A 220 -10.58 38.04 6.99
C ILE A 220 -10.97 37.91 5.52
N LYS A 221 -11.20 39.02 4.82
CA LYS A 221 -11.53 39.01 3.38
C LYS A 221 -10.37 38.47 2.54
N LEU A 222 -10.67 37.87 1.38
CA LEU A 222 -9.64 37.27 0.53
C LEU A 222 -8.55 38.27 0.16
N GLU A 223 -8.92 39.49 -0.21
CA GLU A 223 -8.02 40.56 -0.65
C GLU A 223 -7.07 41.03 0.47
N GLN A 224 -7.40 40.72 1.73
CA GLN A 224 -6.65 41.10 2.91
C GLN A 224 -5.76 39.96 3.45
N LEU A 225 -5.81 38.76 2.84
CA LEU A 225 -4.96 37.65 3.27
C LEU A 225 -3.51 37.88 2.83
N SER A 226 -2.59 37.81 3.78
CA SER A 226 -1.14 37.78 3.56
C SER A 226 -0.48 36.82 4.58
N LEU A 227 0.81 36.60 4.45
CA LEU A 227 1.58 35.82 5.42
C LEU A 227 1.72 36.55 6.77
N SER A 228 1.69 37.89 6.78
CA SER A 228 1.84 38.70 7.99
C SER A 228 0.68 38.55 8.99
N GLN A 229 -0.49 38.09 8.56
CA GLN A 229 -1.62 37.79 9.47
C GLN A 229 -1.34 36.55 10.32
N LEU A 230 -0.53 35.61 9.82
CA LEU A 230 -0.14 34.43 10.59
C LEU A 230 0.93 34.79 11.63
N LEU A 231 1.85 35.68 11.26
CA LEU A 231 2.90 36.14 12.13
C LEU A 231 3.30 37.57 11.73
N PRO A 232 3.10 38.58 12.61
CA PRO A 232 3.44 39.95 12.28
C PRO A 232 4.97 40.12 12.17
N LEU A 233 5.41 40.95 11.22
CA LEU A 233 6.78 41.44 11.13
C LEU A 233 6.89 42.73 11.94
N VAL A 234 7.98 42.86 12.70
CA VAL A 234 8.35 44.07 13.43
C VAL A 234 9.84 44.25 13.15
N THR A 235 10.19 45.25 12.36
CA THR A 235 11.57 45.49 11.90
C THR A 235 12.37 46.24 12.96
N ARG A 236 13.70 46.32 12.79
CA ARG A 236 14.53 47.25 13.59
C ARG A 236 14.03 48.69 13.49
N ASP A 237 13.71 49.15 12.27
CA ASP A 237 13.18 50.49 12.01
C ASP A 237 11.89 50.76 12.80
N ASP A 238 10.98 49.78 12.89
CA ASP A 238 9.73 49.90 13.69
C ASP A 238 10.00 50.12 15.19
N LEU A 239 11.19 49.73 15.68
CA LEU A 239 11.58 49.81 17.08
C LEU A 239 12.47 51.01 17.39
N GLU A 240 13.22 51.53 16.42
CA GLU A 240 14.20 52.63 16.62
C GLU A 240 13.56 53.87 17.24
N ASP A 241 12.36 54.24 16.79
CA ASP A 241 11.63 55.42 17.27
C ASP A 241 10.85 55.19 18.58
N LEU A 242 10.86 53.96 19.11
CA LEU A 242 10.07 53.59 20.28
C LEU A 242 10.94 53.52 21.54
N THR A 243 10.44 54.11 22.63
CA THR A 243 11.01 53.89 23.97
C THR A 243 10.94 52.42 24.36
N THR A 244 11.83 51.95 25.23
CA THR A 244 11.84 50.55 25.72
C THR A 244 10.47 50.10 26.21
N ARG A 245 9.72 50.97 26.90
CA ARG A 245 8.36 50.68 27.39
C ARG A 245 7.33 50.54 26.24
N GLN A 246 7.47 51.32 25.17
CA GLN A 246 6.62 51.21 23.99
C GLN A 246 6.94 49.94 23.20
N GLN A 247 8.24 49.60 23.03
CA GLN A 247 8.66 48.34 22.42
C GLN A 247 8.12 47.14 23.20
N GLU A 248 8.24 47.12 24.53
CA GLU A 248 7.67 46.07 25.38
C GLU A 248 6.15 45.95 25.21
N LYS A 249 5.44 47.07 25.14
CA LYS A 249 3.99 47.11 24.92
C LYS A 249 3.62 46.55 23.54
N LEU A 250 4.35 46.94 22.49
CA LEU A 250 4.17 46.45 21.13
C LEU A 250 4.37 44.92 21.07
N TRP A 251 5.49 44.43 21.61
CA TRP A 251 5.76 42.99 21.67
C TRP A 251 4.73 42.22 22.49
N LYS A 252 4.25 42.79 23.60
CA LYS A 252 3.17 42.20 24.40
C LYS A 252 1.89 42.08 23.59
N GLN A 253 1.51 43.11 22.82
CA GLN A 253 0.33 43.08 21.96
C GLN A 253 0.44 42.02 20.85
N HIS A 254 1.58 41.95 20.16
CA HIS A 254 1.78 40.93 19.11
C HIS A 254 1.79 39.51 19.66
N LYS A 255 2.44 39.27 20.81
CA LYS A 255 2.40 37.97 21.51
C LYS A 255 0.97 37.56 21.85
N GLN A 256 0.20 38.47 22.48
CA GLN A 256 -1.19 38.20 22.83
C GLN A 256 -2.06 37.90 21.60
N THR A 257 -1.84 38.62 20.50
CA THR A 257 -2.56 38.38 19.24
C THR A 257 -2.24 36.99 18.68
N LEU A 258 -0.96 36.61 18.62
CA LEU A 258 -0.51 35.30 18.15
C LEU A 258 -1.06 34.17 19.02
N GLU A 259 -0.95 34.29 20.35
CA GLU A 259 -1.47 33.29 21.29
C GLU A 259 -2.99 33.13 21.18
N SER A 260 -3.72 34.24 21.06
CA SER A 260 -5.18 34.25 20.96
C SER A 260 -5.68 33.49 19.73
N TRP A 261 -5.12 33.77 18.55
CA TRP A 261 -5.57 33.07 17.35
C TRP A 261 -5.08 31.62 17.32
N LEU A 262 -3.86 31.32 17.82
CA LEU A 262 -3.37 29.94 17.94
C LEU A 262 -4.29 29.09 18.82
N PHE A 263 -4.72 29.64 19.96
CA PHE A 263 -5.67 28.98 20.85
C PHE A 263 -7.00 28.69 20.14
N ARG A 264 -7.57 29.68 19.44
CA ARG A 264 -8.81 29.50 18.67
C ARG A 264 -8.66 28.49 17.54
N TYR A 265 -7.55 28.54 16.82
CA TYR A 265 -7.27 27.62 15.72
C TYR A 265 -7.10 26.18 16.22
N PHE A 266 -6.36 25.95 17.30
CA PHE A 266 -6.23 24.60 17.86
C PHE A 266 -7.51 24.09 18.52
N SER A 267 -8.34 24.98 19.08
CA SER A 267 -9.68 24.63 19.54
C SER A 267 -10.55 24.19 18.36
N PHE A 268 -10.53 24.92 17.25
CA PHE A 268 -11.19 24.53 16.00
C PHE A 268 -10.68 23.16 15.48
N LEU A 269 -9.37 22.93 15.47
CA LEU A 269 -8.83 21.62 15.07
C LEU A 269 -9.34 20.49 15.97
N ARG A 270 -9.43 20.73 17.29
CA ARG A 270 -9.87 19.74 18.27
C ARG A 270 -11.36 19.46 18.16
N GLU A 271 -12.18 20.51 18.12
CA GLU A 271 -13.63 20.45 18.26
C GLU A 271 -14.33 20.23 16.92
N ALA A 272 -13.96 20.98 15.88
CA ALA A 272 -14.60 20.87 14.56
C ALA A 272 -14.00 19.77 13.69
N LEU A 273 -12.70 19.46 13.84
CA LEU A 273 -12.00 18.46 13.01
C LEU A 273 -11.61 17.19 13.75
N TYR A 274 -11.93 17.07 15.04
CA TYR A 274 -11.58 15.91 15.87
C TYR A 274 -10.08 15.55 15.78
N SER A 275 -9.22 16.58 15.75
CA SER A 275 -7.77 16.45 15.65
C SER A 275 -7.13 16.63 17.02
N LYS A 276 -7.20 15.58 17.85
CA LYS A 276 -6.68 15.57 19.23
C LYS A 276 -5.16 15.35 19.33
N SER A 277 -4.49 14.99 18.23
CA SER A 277 -3.07 14.62 18.30
C SER A 277 -2.15 15.83 18.56
N PRO A 278 -1.27 15.77 19.57
CA PRO A 278 -0.28 16.84 19.80
C PRO A 278 0.76 16.91 18.65
N ARG A 279 0.95 15.83 17.89
CA ARG A 279 1.81 15.83 16.69
C ARG A 279 1.29 16.75 15.59
N THR A 280 -0.04 16.89 15.46
CA THR A 280 -0.64 17.85 14.52
C THR A 280 -0.32 19.28 14.93
N ARG A 281 -0.47 19.62 16.23
CA ARG A 281 -0.08 20.93 16.76
C ARG A 281 1.40 21.23 16.53
N ARG A 282 2.27 20.26 16.79
CA ARG A 282 3.72 20.38 16.53
C ARG A 282 3.99 20.74 15.07
N GLY A 283 3.37 20.04 14.12
CA GLY A 283 3.55 20.32 12.68
C GLY A 283 3.18 21.75 12.31
N LYS A 284 2.05 22.25 12.83
CA LYS A 284 1.57 23.62 12.62
C LYS A 284 2.53 24.67 13.19
N ILE A 285 3.01 24.46 14.41
CA ILE A 285 3.97 25.38 15.06
C ILE A 285 5.32 25.37 14.32
N CYS A 286 5.80 24.21 13.85
CA CYS A 286 7.03 24.14 13.05
C CYS A 286 6.92 24.92 11.73
N VAL A 287 5.75 24.92 11.10
CA VAL A 287 5.51 25.72 9.88
C VAL A 287 5.52 27.21 10.20
N LEU A 288 4.92 27.62 11.31
CA LEU A 288 4.97 29.02 11.75
C LEU A 288 6.40 29.46 12.11
N LEU A 289 7.22 28.58 12.70
CA LEU A 289 8.63 28.86 12.93
C LEU A 289 9.40 29.04 11.62
N ALA A 290 9.12 28.21 10.61
CA ALA A 290 9.74 28.37 9.29
C ALA A 290 9.28 29.67 8.61
N LEU A 291 8.00 30.01 8.73
CA LEU A 291 7.47 31.27 8.23
C LEU A 291 8.09 32.48 8.95
N ALA A 292 8.25 32.41 10.27
CA ALA A 292 8.91 33.47 11.03
C ALA A 292 10.35 33.70 10.57
N LYS A 293 11.09 32.61 10.31
CA LYS A 293 12.45 32.72 9.79
C LYS A 293 12.55 33.38 8.42
N PHE A 294 11.53 33.15 7.58
CA PHE A 294 11.41 33.82 6.30
C PHE A 294 11.09 35.32 6.47
N LEU A 295 10.10 35.66 7.29
CA LEU A 295 9.68 37.05 7.48
C LEU A 295 10.77 37.91 8.13
N TYR A 296 11.54 37.33 9.05
CA TYR A 296 12.61 38.00 9.77
C TYR A 296 14.00 37.75 9.15
N THR A 297 14.09 37.32 7.87
CA THR A 297 15.40 36.96 7.31
C THR A 297 16.35 38.15 7.20
N ASP A 298 15.81 39.36 6.99
CA ASP A 298 16.60 40.58 6.87
C ASP A 298 16.96 41.20 8.24
N GLU A 299 16.36 40.69 9.32
CA GLU A 299 16.56 41.19 10.70
C GLU A 299 17.65 40.42 11.46
N VAL A 300 18.22 39.38 10.85
CA VAL A 300 19.18 38.46 11.46
C VAL A 300 20.46 38.34 10.63
N GLU A 301 21.59 38.14 11.30
CA GLU A 301 22.90 37.90 10.67
C GLU A 301 23.40 36.48 10.94
N GLN A 302 23.01 35.92 12.09
CA GLN A 302 23.37 34.58 12.53
C GLN A 302 22.14 33.78 12.93
N LYS A 303 22.27 32.45 12.88
CA LYS A 303 21.18 31.54 13.26
C LYS A 303 20.69 31.72 14.70
N GLY A 304 21.57 32.16 15.62
CA GLY A 304 21.24 32.43 17.02
C GLY A 304 20.32 33.64 17.19
N ASP A 305 20.35 34.59 16.27
CA ASP A 305 19.60 35.86 16.40
C ASP A 305 18.09 35.64 16.42
N TYR A 306 17.62 34.59 15.75
CA TYR A 306 16.22 34.18 15.79
C TYR A 306 15.72 33.92 17.23
N ASP A 307 16.57 33.46 18.14
CA ASP A 307 16.16 33.18 19.52
C ASP A 307 15.94 34.46 20.35
N HIS A 308 16.43 35.60 19.88
CA HIS A 308 16.19 36.93 20.47
C HIS A 308 14.86 37.54 20.00
N ILE A 309 14.29 37.07 18.90
CA ILE A 309 13.02 37.57 18.37
C ILE A 309 11.87 37.10 19.26
N PRO A 310 11.10 38.02 19.90
CA PRO A 310 10.13 37.65 20.93
C PRO A 310 9.02 36.69 20.48
N LEU A 311 8.60 36.76 19.21
CA LEU A 311 7.59 35.86 18.64
C LEU A 311 8.14 34.45 18.36
N ILE A 312 9.40 34.34 17.93
CA ILE A 312 10.06 33.04 17.73
C ILE A 312 10.26 32.35 19.08
N LYS A 313 10.70 33.08 20.10
CA LYS A 313 10.80 32.58 21.48
C LYS A 313 9.46 32.06 22.00
N LEU A 314 8.36 32.77 21.73
CA LEU A 314 7.01 32.33 22.07
C LEU A 314 6.65 31.01 21.36
N LEU A 315 6.89 30.89 20.06
CA LEU A 315 6.64 29.65 19.31
C LEU A 315 7.50 28.48 19.80
N ASN A 316 8.77 28.71 20.12
CA ASN A 316 9.65 27.71 20.73
C ASN A 316 9.12 27.23 22.09
N ASN A 317 8.63 28.14 22.94
CA ASN A 317 7.99 27.78 24.22
C ASN A 317 6.73 26.92 24.02
N HIS A 318 5.90 27.23 23.01
CA HIS A 318 4.77 26.38 22.65
C HIS A 318 5.22 25.01 22.14
N LEU A 319 6.29 24.96 21.35
CA LEU A 319 6.85 23.71 20.84
C LEU A 319 7.34 22.82 21.99
N GLU A 320 8.00 23.38 23.01
CA GLU A 320 8.42 22.63 24.20
C GLU A 320 7.25 22.07 24.99
N LYS A 321 6.19 22.86 25.20
CA LYS A 321 4.94 22.36 25.82
C LYS A 321 4.37 21.19 25.03
N VAL A 322 4.28 21.30 23.71
CA VAL A 322 3.79 20.23 22.83
C VAL A 322 4.73 19.01 22.83
N ARG A 323 6.04 19.18 22.99
CA ARG A 323 6.99 18.05 23.11
C ARG A 323 6.71 17.23 24.37
N LYS A 324 6.43 17.87 25.51
CA LYS A 324 6.03 17.20 26.76
C LYS A 324 4.73 16.41 26.58
N GLU A 325 3.71 17.04 25.97
CA GLU A 325 2.45 16.35 25.64
C GLU A 325 2.66 15.16 24.69
N ILE A 326 3.57 15.25 23.70
CA ILE A 326 3.90 14.14 22.80
C ILE A 326 4.56 12.99 23.56
N ALA A 327 5.43 13.29 24.52
CA ALA A 327 6.08 12.29 25.36
C ALA A 327 5.03 11.54 26.20
N GLU A 328 4.12 12.26 26.86
CA GLU A 328 3.00 11.69 27.62
C GLU A 328 2.05 10.86 26.72
N TRP A 329 1.66 11.42 25.57
CA TRP A 329 0.81 10.75 24.58
C TRP A 329 1.44 9.44 24.11
N THR A 330 2.76 9.42 23.89
CA THR A 330 3.50 8.23 23.48
C THR A 330 3.63 7.23 24.63
N LYS A 331 3.93 7.70 25.85
CA LYS A 331 4.00 6.88 27.08
C LYS A 331 2.68 6.17 27.35
N ASN A 332 1.56 6.87 27.16
CA ASN A 332 0.20 6.33 27.33
C ASN A 332 -0.29 5.52 26.12
N ARG A 333 0.58 5.24 25.13
CA ARG A 333 0.29 4.47 23.91
C ARG A 333 -0.93 4.98 23.13
N GLN A 334 -1.24 6.26 23.28
CA GLN A 334 -2.35 6.86 22.54
C GLN A 334 -1.97 6.92 21.06
N SER A 335 -2.88 6.47 20.20
CA SER A 335 -2.71 6.52 18.76
C SER A 335 -3.97 7.08 18.12
N VAL A 336 -3.80 7.92 17.10
CA VAL A 336 -4.94 8.44 16.33
C VAL A 336 -5.64 7.30 15.57
N SER A 337 -4.84 6.30 15.16
CA SER A 337 -5.36 5.12 14.51
C SER A 337 -5.32 3.92 15.44
N ASP A 338 -6.44 3.23 15.55
CA ASP A 338 -6.59 1.91 16.15
C ASP A 338 -5.56 0.95 15.53
N PHE A 339 -4.64 0.47 16.36
CA PHE A 339 -3.51 -0.34 15.91
C PHE A 339 -3.89 -1.82 15.83
N ASP A 340 -4.82 -2.28 16.66
CA ASP A 340 -5.31 -3.67 16.68
C ASP A 340 -6.07 -4.01 15.40
N LYS A 341 -6.76 -3.01 14.81
CA LYS A 341 -7.35 -3.11 13.47
C LYS A 341 -6.33 -3.13 12.33
N LYS A 342 -5.05 -2.83 12.60
CA LYS A 342 -3.96 -2.87 11.62
C LYS A 342 -3.05 -4.07 11.82
N TRP A 343 -3.05 -4.70 12.98
CA TRP A 343 -2.16 -5.79 13.32
C TRP A 343 -2.77 -7.15 12.91
N PRO A 344 -1.98 -8.07 12.32
CA PRO A 344 -2.46 -9.43 12.05
C PRO A 344 -2.84 -10.16 13.35
N ASP A 345 -3.90 -10.96 13.32
CA ASP A 345 -4.21 -11.86 14.44
C ASP A 345 -3.24 -13.05 14.40
N THR A 346 -2.44 -13.20 15.45
CA THR A 346 -1.43 -14.25 15.62
C THR A 346 -1.95 -15.35 16.56
N GLN A 347 -1.59 -16.59 16.26
CA GLN A 347 -1.75 -17.71 17.20
C GLN A 347 -0.49 -17.85 18.05
N GLU A 348 -0.57 -18.62 19.13
CA GLU A 348 0.59 -18.93 19.97
C GLU A 348 1.69 -19.61 19.15
N GLY A 349 2.94 -19.21 19.38
CA GLY A 349 4.11 -19.64 18.59
C GLY A 349 4.21 -19.04 17.17
N GLU A 350 3.15 -18.42 16.64
CA GLU A 350 3.18 -17.76 15.32
C GLU A 350 3.64 -16.30 15.44
N THR A 351 4.42 -15.82 14.46
CA THR A 351 4.80 -14.40 14.38
C THR A 351 3.87 -13.65 13.44
N ALA A 352 3.65 -12.35 13.66
CA ALA A 352 2.85 -11.52 12.75
C ALA A 352 3.41 -11.53 11.30
N LEU A 353 4.74 -11.65 11.15
CA LEU A 353 5.38 -11.79 9.84
C LEU A 353 5.04 -13.12 9.16
N ALA A 354 4.99 -14.22 9.91
CA ALA A 354 4.55 -15.52 9.41
C ALA A 354 3.08 -15.47 8.95
N VAL A 355 2.20 -14.85 9.74
CA VAL A 355 0.79 -14.63 9.36
C VAL A 355 0.68 -13.85 8.05
N VAL A 356 1.42 -12.75 7.89
CA VAL A 356 1.42 -11.97 6.64
C VAL A 356 1.89 -12.82 5.46
N ARG A 357 2.97 -13.59 5.62
CA ARG A 357 3.48 -14.46 4.54
C ARG A 357 2.46 -15.54 4.17
N ALA A 358 1.86 -16.21 5.14
CA ALA A 358 0.95 -17.33 4.93
C ALA A 358 -0.46 -16.91 4.49
N LYS A 359 -1.02 -15.85 5.09
CA LYS A 359 -2.43 -15.43 4.88
C LYS A 359 -2.59 -14.25 3.93
N ILE A 360 -1.49 -13.58 3.52
CA ILE A 360 -1.54 -12.49 2.54
C ILE A 360 -0.68 -12.80 1.32
N VAL A 361 0.65 -12.91 1.49
CA VAL A 361 1.60 -13.03 0.36
C VAL A 361 1.34 -14.29 -0.45
N GLU A 362 1.17 -15.45 0.21
CA GLU A 362 0.95 -16.71 -0.47
C GLU A 362 -0.40 -16.75 -1.24
N PRO A 363 -1.55 -16.37 -0.66
CA PRO A 363 -2.79 -16.22 -1.42
C PRO A 363 -2.66 -15.30 -2.64
N MET A 364 -1.96 -14.18 -2.50
CA MET A 364 -1.72 -13.26 -3.61
C MET A 364 -0.85 -13.86 -4.71
N ARG A 365 0.15 -14.68 -4.35
CA ARG A 365 0.96 -15.44 -5.30
C ARG A 365 0.09 -16.38 -6.13
N ILE A 366 -0.83 -17.10 -5.48
CA ILE A 366 -1.78 -17.98 -6.18
C ILE A 366 -2.74 -17.15 -7.05
N GLU A 367 -3.11 -15.94 -6.63
CA GLU A 367 -3.89 -15.00 -7.45
C GLU A 367 -3.16 -14.52 -8.71
N CYS A 368 -1.85 -14.70 -8.86
CA CYS A 368 -1.13 -14.39 -10.11
C CYS A 368 -1.46 -15.35 -11.26
N ARG A 369 -2.12 -16.48 -10.98
CA ARG A 369 -2.44 -17.51 -11.97
C ARG A 369 -3.30 -16.97 -13.13
N PRO A 370 -3.12 -17.51 -14.36
CA PRO A 370 -3.60 -16.87 -15.58
C PRO A 370 -5.08 -17.16 -15.83
N ARG A 371 -5.66 -18.18 -15.18
CA ARG A 371 -7.06 -18.55 -15.34
C ARG A 371 -7.86 -18.18 -14.11
N ASN A 372 -9.14 -17.87 -14.32
CA ASN A 372 -10.10 -17.68 -13.25
C ASN A 372 -10.46 -19.05 -12.63
N SER A 373 -11.30 -19.03 -11.60
CA SER A 373 -11.80 -20.23 -10.92
C SER A 373 -12.62 -21.16 -11.83
N CYS A 374 -13.03 -20.68 -13.01
CA CYS A 374 -13.79 -21.39 -14.04
C CYS A 374 -12.88 -21.92 -15.18
N GLY A 375 -11.55 -21.83 -15.05
CA GLY A 375 -10.62 -22.37 -16.04
C GLY A 375 -10.45 -21.51 -17.30
N GLN A 376 -11.14 -20.38 -17.39
CA GLN A 376 -10.98 -19.43 -18.50
C GLN A 376 -9.83 -18.47 -18.21
N PHE A 377 -9.14 -18.03 -19.26
CA PHE A 377 -8.11 -17.00 -19.11
C PHE A 377 -8.70 -15.69 -18.59
N ARG A 378 -8.01 -15.09 -17.61
CA ARG A 378 -8.29 -13.74 -17.12
C ARG A 378 -7.81 -12.72 -18.13
N SER A 379 -8.27 -11.47 -17.97
CA SER A 379 -7.76 -10.38 -18.81
C SER A 379 -6.28 -10.15 -18.52
N ARG A 380 -5.53 -9.74 -19.56
CA ARG A 380 -4.09 -9.49 -19.46
C ARG A 380 -3.75 -8.47 -18.37
N PHE A 381 -4.55 -7.41 -18.30
CA PHE A 381 -4.48 -6.37 -17.26
C PHE A 381 -4.68 -6.93 -15.84
N GLN A 382 -5.65 -7.82 -15.63
CA GLN A 382 -5.89 -8.41 -14.31
C GLN A 382 -4.74 -9.29 -13.84
N ILE A 383 -4.10 -10.02 -14.76
CA ILE A 383 -2.94 -10.85 -14.45
C ILE A 383 -1.75 -9.96 -14.07
N ALA A 384 -1.49 -8.90 -14.84
CA ALA A 384 -0.46 -7.91 -14.51
C ALA A 384 -0.71 -7.25 -13.13
N LEU A 385 -1.96 -6.91 -12.84
CA LEU A 385 -2.36 -6.31 -11.56
C LEU A 385 -2.10 -7.24 -10.38
N SER A 386 -2.44 -8.53 -10.52
CA SER A 386 -2.15 -9.54 -9.50
C SER A 386 -0.64 -9.66 -9.25
N HIS A 387 0.19 -9.68 -10.30
CA HIS A 387 1.65 -9.69 -10.15
C HIS A 387 2.17 -8.43 -9.47
N GLN A 388 1.73 -7.23 -9.87
CA GLN A 388 2.16 -5.98 -9.24
C GLN A 388 1.80 -5.96 -7.75
N HIS A 389 0.59 -6.34 -7.38
CA HIS A 389 0.16 -6.36 -5.99
C HIS A 389 0.94 -7.41 -5.18
N TYR A 390 1.18 -8.59 -5.73
CA TYR A 390 2.01 -9.61 -5.09
C TYR A 390 3.43 -9.07 -4.82
N LEU A 391 4.08 -8.48 -5.83
CA LEU A 391 5.42 -7.90 -5.70
C LEU A 391 5.46 -6.78 -4.64
N GLN A 392 4.45 -5.91 -4.60
CA GLN A 392 4.34 -4.87 -3.56
C GLN A 392 4.41 -5.48 -2.15
N TRP A 393 3.68 -6.56 -1.90
CA TRP A 393 3.65 -7.24 -0.61
C TRP A 393 4.93 -8.01 -0.32
N SER A 394 5.42 -8.79 -1.27
CA SER A 394 6.66 -9.54 -1.12
C SER A 394 7.87 -8.65 -0.84
N PHE A 395 7.98 -7.46 -1.45
CA PHE A 395 9.05 -6.51 -1.14
C PHE A 395 9.07 -6.03 0.32
N LEU A 396 7.94 -6.10 1.04
CA LEU A 396 7.86 -5.72 2.45
C LEU A 396 7.80 -6.92 3.40
N ALA A 397 7.49 -8.10 2.90
CA ALA A 397 7.37 -9.32 3.69
C ALA A 397 8.60 -10.22 3.59
N ASP A 398 9.27 -10.26 2.43
CA ASP A 398 10.45 -11.09 2.18
C ASP A 398 11.77 -10.29 2.32
N LEU A 399 11.69 -8.96 2.35
CA LEU A 399 12.80 -8.07 2.72
C LEU A 399 12.46 -7.27 3.98
N PRO A 400 13.46 -6.92 4.82
CA PRO A 400 13.28 -5.99 5.91
C PRO A 400 12.57 -4.72 5.44
N ALA A 401 11.39 -4.44 6.01
CA ALA A 401 10.52 -3.39 5.50
C ALA A 401 11.16 -2.01 5.62
N ARG A 402 11.30 -1.31 4.49
CA ARG A 402 11.81 0.06 4.41
C ARG A 402 10.69 1.09 4.24
N ARG A 403 11.01 2.35 3.92
CA ARG A 403 9.97 3.38 3.72
C ARG A 403 9.22 3.04 2.42
N GLN A 404 7.90 3.18 2.39
CA GLN A 404 7.13 2.98 1.15
C GLN A 404 7.66 3.79 -0.03
N GLN A 405 8.19 4.99 0.24
CA GLN A 405 8.78 5.88 -0.75
C GLN A 405 9.89 5.20 -1.56
N GLU A 406 10.70 4.36 -0.91
CA GLU A 406 11.88 3.77 -1.53
C GLU A 406 11.48 2.76 -2.61
N TYR A 407 10.46 1.95 -2.35
CA TYR A 407 9.87 1.01 -3.31
C TYR A 407 9.01 1.73 -4.36
N ARG A 408 8.19 2.70 -3.93
CA ARG A 408 7.29 3.47 -4.79
C ARG A 408 8.06 4.19 -5.90
N THR A 409 9.24 4.74 -5.59
CA THR A 409 10.08 5.43 -6.58
C THR A 409 11.25 4.61 -7.08
N ALA A 410 11.24 3.29 -6.89
CA ALA A 410 12.21 2.42 -7.52
C ALA A 410 12.01 2.43 -9.05
N ARG A 411 13.10 2.67 -9.77
CA ARG A 411 13.16 2.70 -11.22
C ARG A 411 13.72 1.39 -11.76
N ILE A 412 13.48 1.15 -13.04
CA ILE A 412 14.07 0.08 -13.84
C ILE A 412 14.62 0.74 -15.12
N ALA A 413 15.80 0.30 -15.58
CA ALA A 413 16.30 0.68 -16.91
C ALA A 413 15.41 0.06 -18.01
N LEU A 414 15.18 0.77 -19.09
CA LEU A 414 14.45 0.25 -20.26
C LEU A 414 15.34 0.15 -21.50
N SER A 415 16.61 0.48 -21.33
CA SER A 415 17.68 0.38 -22.31
C SER A 415 18.84 -0.44 -21.76
N CYS A 416 19.59 -1.06 -22.65
CA CYS A 416 20.82 -1.79 -22.36
C CYS A 416 22.02 -1.14 -23.06
N PRO A 417 23.25 -1.30 -22.52
CA PRO A 417 24.46 -0.97 -23.26
C PRO A 417 24.51 -1.71 -24.60
N ILE A 418 25.10 -1.08 -25.62
CA ILE A 418 25.25 -1.66 -26.96
C ILE A 418 26.16 -2.91 -26.89
N THR A 419 27.26 -2.80 -26.15
CA THR A 419 28.19 -3.91 -25.91
C THR A 419 27.75 -4.69 -24.68
N ARG A 420 27.63 -6.01 -24.80
CA ARG A 420 27.34 -6.90 -23.67
C ARG A 420 28.44 -6.77 -22.61
N PRO A 421 28.11 -6.47 -21.34
CA PRO A 421 29.11 -6.39 -20.28
C PRO A 421 29.81 -7.72 -20.02
N GLU A 422 31.07 -7.64 -19.61
CA GLU A 422 31.86 -8.80 -19.17
C GLU A 422 31.17 -9.50 -17.99
N GLY A 423 31.11 -10.84 -18.01
CA GLY A 423 30.45 -11.63 -16.98
C GLY A 423 28.94 -11.83 -17.16
N VAL A 424 28.31 -11.24 -18.17
CA VAL A 424 26.91 -11.56 -18.53
C VAL A 424 26.90 -12.77 -19.49
N PRO A 425 26.21 -13.88 -19.15
CA PRO A 425 26.13 -15.06 -20.02
C PRO A 425 25.50 -14.75 -21.38
N GLN A 426 25.82 -15.55 -22.40
CA GLN A 426 25.36 -15.30 -23.78
C GLN A 426 23.83 -15.22 -23.91
N ASN A 427 23.12 -16.04 -23.14
CA ASN A 427 21.67 -16.08 -23.08
C ASN A 427 21.14 -15.55 -21.74
N GLY A 428 21.99 -14.87 -20.97
CA GLY A 428 21.63 -14.34 -19.67
C GLY A 428 20.75 -13.10 -19.80
N LEU A 429 19.62 -13.11 -19.10
CA LEU A 429 18.81 -11.90 -18.94
C LEU A 429 19.61 -10.84 -18.19
N TYR A 430 19.77 -9.66 -18.78
CA TYR A 430 20.49 -8.54 -18.19
C TYR A 430 19.60 -7.30 -18.14
N HIS A 431 19.60 -6.64 -16.98
CA HIS A 431 18.79 -5.45 -16.75
C HIS A 431 19.68 -4.44 -16.02
N PRO A 432 20.34 -3.52 -16.72
CA PRO A 432 21.48 -2.78 -16.19
C PRO A 432 21.10 -1.81 -15.08
N LEU A 433 22.09 -1.50 -14.26
CA LEU A 433 22.11 -0.23 -13.52
C LEU A 433 22.62 0.86 -14.48
N PRO A 434 21.87 1.96 -14.70
CA PRO A 434 22.35 3.02 -15.58
C PRO A 434 23.65 3.65 -15.06
N PRO A 435 24.54 4.11 -15.96
CA PRO A 435 25.81 4.71 -15.58
C PRO A 435 25.59 6.05 -14.89
N LEU A 436 26.57 6.50 -14.10
CA LEU A 436 26.44 7.60 -13.15
C LEU A 436 25.97 8.92 -13.79
N GLU A 437 26.34 9.17 -15.04
CA GLU A 437 25.96 10.32 -15.84
C GLU A 437 24.47 10.33 -16.25
N ALA A 438 23.84 9.16 -16.36
CA ALA A 438 22.42 9.01 -16.70
C ALA A 438 21.50 8.98 -15.46
N ARG A 439 22.09 8.94 -14.26
CA ARG A 439 21.36 8.88 -12.98
C ARG A 439 20.94 10.27 -12.54
N GLU A 440 19.78 10.36 -11.89
CA GLU A 440 19.33 11.63 -11.32
C GLU A 440 20.22 11.99 -10.12
N LYS A 441 20.77 13.21 -10.13
CA LYS A 441 21.64 13.72 -9.07
C LYS A 441 20.94 14.76 -8.21
N ARG A 442 21.36 14.85 -6.96
CA ARG A 442 21.08 15.97 -6.06
C ARG A 442 21.94 17.16 -6.48
N ARG A 443 21.68 18.32 -5.86
CA ARG A 443 22.46 19.54 -6.11
C ARG A 443 23.94 19.41 -5.74
N ASP A 444 24.26 18.60 -4.74
CA ASP A 444 25.63 18.28 -4.32
C ASP A 444 26.33 17.23 -5.24
N GLY A 445 25.69 16.85 -6.35
CA GLY A 445 26.21 15.86 -7.30
C GLY A 445 26.00 14.39 -6.90
N THR A 446 25.52 14.11 -5.69
CA THR A 446 25.26 12.73 -5.24
C THR A 446 24.02 12.13 -5.90
N ILE A 447 23.97 10.81 -6.05
CA ILE A 447 22.84 10.12 -6.69
C ILE A 447 21.57 10.24 -5.82
N LYS A 448 20.42 10.46 -6.47
CA LYS A 448 19.13 10.70 -5.81
C LYS A 448 18.12 9.56 -6.01
N ASP A 449 18.24 8.78 -7.07
CA ASP A 449 17.23 7.82 -7.48
C ASP A 449 17.49 6.39 -6.97
N ASN A 450 16.42 5.60 -6.92
CA ASN A 450 16.49 4.19 -6.55
C ASN A 450 16.31 3.34 -7.80
N TYR A 451 17.02 2.23 -7.91
CA TYR A 451 16.92 1.33 -9.05
C TYR A 451 16.80 -0.14 -8.64
N ILE A 452 16.06 -0.90 -9.42
CA ILE A 452 16.15 -2.36 -9.44
C ILE A 452 16.84 -2.78 -10.74
N TYR A 453 17.82 -3.66 -10.61
CA TYR A 453 18.63 -4.14 -11.72
C TYR A 453 18.98 -5.63 -11.55
N LYS A 454 19.28 -6.31 -12.66
CA LYS A 454 19.71 -7.71 -12.70
C LYS A 454 21.18 -7.78 -13.11
N THR A 455 21.99 -8.47 -12.30
CA THR A 455 23.44 -8.63 -12.52
C THR A 455 23.90 -10.06 -12.22
N TYR A 456 25.02 -10.46 -12.82
CA TYR A 456 25.71 -11.74 -12.56
C TYR A 456 26.93 -11.54 -11.67
N ILE A 457 27.34 -10.29 -11.44
CA ILE A 457 28.44 -9.95 -10.54
C ILE A 457 27.95 -8.87 -9.58
N HIS A 458 28.08 -9.11 -8.28
CA HIS A 458 27.73 -8.14 -7.26
C HIS A 458 28.71 -8.21 -6.08
N LYS A 459 29.36 -7.08 -5.77
CA LYS A 459 30.40 -6.98 -4.73
C LYS A 459 31.44 -8.10 -4.87
N THR A 460 32.06 -8.17 -6.05
CA THR A 460 33.07 -9.18 -6.46
C THR A 460 32.62 -10.66 -6.45
N LYS A 461 31.40 -10.98 -6.00
CA LYS A 461 30.84 -12.33 -6.06
C LYS A 461 30.11 -12.57 -7.38
N HIS A 462 30.41 -13.70 -8.01
CA HIS A 462 29.73 -14.18 -9.21
C HIS A 462 28.48 -15.01 -8.87
N TYR A 463 27.42 -14.81 -9.64
CA TYR A 463 26.10 -15.44 -9.50
C TYR A 463 25.68 -16.00 -10.87
N PRO A 464 25.91 -17.30 -11.14
CA PRO A 464 25.67 -17.89 -12.47
C PRO A 464 24.23 -17.75 -12.97
N GLU A 465 23.25 -17.79 -12.08
CA GLU A 465 21.81 -17.67 -12.40
C GLU A 465 21.35 -16.21 -12.49
N GLY A 466 22.23 -15.27 -12.15
CA GLY A 466 21.92 -13.85 -12.01
C GLY A 466 21.10 -13.54 -10.75
N ILE A 467 21.22 -12.32 -10.26
CA ILE A 467 20.48 -11.82 -9.10
C ILE A 467 19.82 -10.49 -9.40
N TRP A 468 18.68 -10.25 -8.77
CA TRP A 468 18.04 -8.95 -8.72
C TRP A 468 18.50 -8.18 -7.50
N VAL A 469 18.87 -6.91 -7.70
CA VAL A 469 19.40 -6.02 -6.67
C VAL A 469 18.57 -4.74 -6.63
N LEU A 470 18.17 -4.34 -5.43
CA LEU A 470 17.56 -3.04 -5.14
C LEU A 470 18.65 -2.09 -4.63
N GLU A 471 18.91 -1.03 -5.39
CA GLU A 471 19.79 0.05 -5.01
C GLU A 471 18.98 1.24 -4.48
N VAL A 472 19.31 1.68 -3.26
CA VAL A 472 18.61 2.74 -2.54
C VAL A 472 19.56 3.90 -2.26
N HIS A 473 19.28 5.05 -2.86
CA HIS A 473 19.96 6.34 -2.61
C HIS A 473 19.00 7.40 -2.06
N LYS A 474 17.70 7.19 -2.26
CA LYS A 474 16.65 8.11 -1.86
C LYS A 474 16.28 7.90 -0.40
N TYR A 475 15.98 9.04 0.25
CA TYR A 475 15.35 9.18 1.57
C TYR A 475 16.31 9.42 2.75
N LYS A 476 15.76 9.86 3.90
CA LYS A 476 16.43 10.26 5.17
C LYS A 476 17.53 9.31 5.66
N THR A 477 17.58 8.10 5.14
CA THR A 477 18.54 7.04 5.42
C THR A 477 19.89 7.27 4.74
N TYR A 478 19.94 7.92 3.57
CA TYR A 478 21.20 8.20 2.86
C TYR A 478 22.16 9.03 3.73
N LYS A 479 21.63 10.08 4.41
CA LYS A 479 22.41 10.91 5.33
C LYS A 479 23.05 10.12 6.47
N SER A 480 22.49 8.97 6.85
CA SER A 480 22.96 8.18 8.00
C SER A 480 23.73 6.92 7.60
N TYR A 481 23.46 6.34 6.42
CA TYR A 481 23.94 5.01 6.04
C TYR A 481 24.49 4.93 4.62
N GLY A 482 24.52 6.05 3.88
CA GLY A 482 24.96 6.09 2.49
C GLY A 482 24.06 5.31 1.54
N THR A 483 24.64 4.95 0.39
CA THR A 483 24.03 4.07 -0.61
C THR A 483 23.92 2.65 -0.08
N GLN A 484 22.78 2.01 -0.32
CA GLN A 484 22.61 0.59 0.00
C GLN A 484 22.21 -0.20 -1.24
N SER A 485 22.93 -1.30 -1.48
CA SER A 485 22.60 -2.28 -2.52
C SER A 485 22.18 -3.58 -1.85
N ILE A 486 20.92 -3.96 -2.04
CA ILE A 486 20.24 -5.06 -1.36
C ILE A 486 19.93 -6.14 -2.38
N VAL A 487 20.52 -7.32 -2.21
CA VAL A 487 20.17 -8.50 -3.02
C VAL A 487 18.76 -8.95 -2.63
N ILE A 488 17.88 -9.09 -3.62
CA ILE A 488 16.51 -9.54 -3.41
C ILE A 488 16.52 -11.08 -3.35
N PRO A 489 16.07 -11.71 -2.25
CA PRO A 489 16.07 -13.17 -2.13
C PRO A 489 15.23 -13.84 -3.21
N ASN A 490 15.80 -14.83 -3.90
CA ASN A 490 15.06 -15.66 -4.84
C ASN A 490 14.39 -16.83 -4.11
N ARG A 491 13.33 -16.54 -3.37
CA ARG A 491 12.59 -17.55 -2.61
C ARG A 491 11.99 -18.61 -3.54
N GLN A 492 12.20 -19.88 -3.22
CA GLN A 492 11.60 -21.02 -3.91
C GLN A 492 10.24 -21.38 -3.30
N PHE A 493 9.29 -21.78 -4.14
CA PHE A 493 7.94 -22.18 -3.73
C PHE A 493 7.71 -23.67 -3.97
N ALA A 494 6.73 -24.24 -3.27
CA ALA A 494 6.40 -25.67 -3.36
C ALA A 494 5.93 -26.12 -4.76
N ASP A 495 5.49 -25.18 -5.61
CA ASP A 495 5.11 -25.46 -7.00
C ASP A 495 6.27 -25.36 -8.00
N GLY A 496 7.51 -25.24 -7.51
CA GLY A 496 8.72 -25.14 -8.32
C GLY A 496 8.96 -23.76 -8.93
N SER A 497 8.04 -22.80 -8.72
CA SER A 497 8.30 -21.41 -9.09
C SER A 497 9.18 -20.71 -8.04
N CYS A 498 9.80 -19.61 -8.43
CA CYS A 498 10.60 -18.77 -7.56
C CYS A 498 10.16 -17.29 -7.59
N PHE A 499 10.62 -16.47 -6.64
CA PHE A 499 10.26 -15.06 -6.59
C PHE A 499 10.63 -14.31 -7.88
N TYR A 500 11.79 -14.62 -8.46
CA TYR A 500 12.23 -14.00 -9.71
C TYR A 500 11.29 -14.30 -10.87
N ASP A 501 10.63 -15.46 -10.92
CA ASP A 501 9.64 -15.75 -11.96
C ASP A 501 8.50 -14.72 -11.97
N TYR A 502 8.02 -14.29 -10.80
CA TYR A 502 6.93 -13.32 -10.71
C TYR A 502 7.40 -11.90 -11.04
N LEU A 503 8.63 -11.55 -10.65
CA LEU A 503 9.23 -10.27 -11.02
C LEU A 503 9.43 -10.18 -12.54
N GLU A 504 9.95 -11.24 -13.14
CA GLU A 504 10.24 -11.28 -14.58
C GLU A 504 8.95 -11.39 -15.40
N ARG A 505 7.96 -12.19 -14.96
CA ARG A 505 6.61 -12.19 -15.58
C ARG A 505 5.93 -10.84 -15.50
N TYR A 506 6.16 -10.10 -14.41
CA TYR A 506 5.67 -8.74 -14.29
C TYR A 506 6.40 -7.78 -15.22
N LEU A 507 7.72 -7.89 -15.38
CA LEU A 507 8.49 -6.96 -16.21
C LEU A 507 8.32 -7.22 -17.70
N TYR A 508 8.40 -8.48 -18.13
CA TYR A 508 8.45 -8.88 -19.54
C TYR A 508 7.16 -9.53 -20.03
N GLY A 509 6.20 -9.77 -19.13
CA GLY A 509 4.99 -10.51 -19.46
C GLY A 509 5.17 -12.01 -19.29
N TRP A 510 4.09 -12.74 -19.54
CA TRP A 510 4.04 -14.18 -19.32
C TRP A 510 3.51 -14.90 -20.55
N PHE A 511 4.32 -15.80 -21.09
CA PHE A 511 3.93 -16.72 -22.15
C PHE A 511 3.59 -18.09 -21.57
N LEU A 512 2.47 -18.66 -22.02
CA LEU A 512 2.03 -19.99 -21.62
C LEU A 512 2.07 -20.94 -22.84
N PRO A 513 2.96 -21.96 -22.85
CA PRO A 513 3.00 -22.96 -23.92
C PRO A 513 1.70 -23.77 -23.95
N ALA A 514 1.07 -23.88 -25.13
CA ALA A 514 -0.05 -24.81 -25.37
C ALA A 514 -0.53 -24.78 -26.84
N GLY A 515 -1.14 -25.89 -27.28
CA GLY A 515 -1.72 -26.07 -28.61
C GLY A 515 -3.10 -25.42 -28.77
N TYR A 516 -3.17 -24.08 -28.69
CA TYR A 516 -4.40 -23.33 -28.95
C TYR A 516 -4.61 -23.09 -30.45
N ARG A 517 -5.87 -22.96 -30.93
CA ARG A 517 -6.20 -22.63 -32.33
C ARG A 517 -5.54 -21.34 -32.86
N ASN A 518 -5.15 -20.42 -31.95
CA ASN A 518 -4.46 -19.16 -32.25
C ASN A 518 -3.11 -19.05 -31.52
N SER A 519 -2.40 -20.17 -31.37
CA SER A 519 -1.10 -20.19 -30.69
C SER A 519 -0.05 -19.41 -31.49
N GLN A 520 0.69 -18.54 -30.81
CA GLN A 520 1.86 -17.85 -31.36
C GLN A 520 3.11 -18.69 -31.12
N ILE A 521 4.10 -18.57 -32.00
CA ILE A 521 5.42 -19.15 -31.78
C ILE A 521 6.21 -18.21 -30.88
N TYR A 522 6.77 -18.72 -29.80
CA TYR A 522 7.63 -17.95 -28.92
C TYR A 522 9.00 -17.73 -29.57
N ASN A 523 9.43 -16.49 -29.66
CA ASN A 523 10.70 -16.08 -30.26
C ASN A 523 11.39 -14.96 -29.47
N TRP A 524 11.16 -14.90 -28.15
CA TRP A 524 11.67 -13.83 -27.30
C TRP A 524 12.82 -14.32 -26.40
N TYR A 525 12.83 -13.97 -25.10
CA TYR A 525 14.04 -14.01 -24.28
C TYR A 525 14.30 -15.31 -23.52
N GLN A 526 13.35 -16.25 -23.51
CA GLN A 526 13.45 -17.52 -22.77
C GLN A 526 13.90 -18.63 -23.72
N PRO A 527 15.16 -19.09 -23.68
CA PRO A 527 15.69 -20.05 -24.65
C PRO A 527 14.91 -21.36 -24.68
N GLU A 528 14.46 -21.83 -23.51
CA GLU A 528 13.69 -23.06 -23.33
C GLU A 528 12.30 -23.03 -23.98
N LEU A 529 11.80 -21.83 -24.31
CA LEU A 529 10.50 -21.66 -24.97
C LEU A 529 10.64 -21.35 -26.47
N ILE A 530 11.84 -21.07 -26.99
CA ILE A 530 12.01 -20.71 -28.41
C ILE A 530 11.43 -21.80 -29.32
N GLY A 531 10.59 -21.38 -30.27
CA GLY A 531 9.89 -22.28 -31.19
C GLY A 531 8.61 -22.91 -30.62
N CYS A 532 8.38 -22.83 -29.31
CA CYS A 532 7.18 -23.39 -28.68
C CYS A 532 5.93 -22.61 -29.08
N ARG A 533 4.84 -23.33 -29.38
CA ARG A 533 3.52 -22.75 -29.62
C ARG A 533 2.79 -22.47 -28.30
N GLY A 534 2.21 -21.29 -28.16
CA GLY A 534 1.52 -20.88 -26.94
C GLY A 534 0.83 -19.52 -27.03
N ARG A 535 0.64 -18.84 -25.89
CA ARG A 535 -0.05 -17.55 -25.82
C ARG A 535 0.56 -16.64 -24.77
N TRP A 536 0.74 -15.36 -25.12
CA TRP A 536 0.93 -14.28 -24.14
C TRP A 536 -0.34 -14.05 -23.32
N VAL A 537 -0.29 -14.45 -22.04
CA VAL A 537 -1.39 -14.27 -21.09
C VAL A 537 -1.36 -12.87 -20.46
N THR A 538 -0.22 -12.20 -20.50
CA THR A 538 -0.07 -10.78 -20.15
C THR A 538 1.23 -10.22 -20.72
N SER A 539 1.27 -8.93 -21.05
CA SER A 539 2.49 -8.17 -21.31
C SER A 539 3.10 -7.57 -20.03
N GLY A 540 2.60 -7.95 -18.85
CA GLY A 540 3.14 -7.51 -17.56
C GLY A 540 2.91 -6.02 -17.33
N ARG A 541 3.97 -5.31 -16.95
CA ARG A 541 4.01 -3.87 -16.65
C ARG A 541 3.50 -3.03 -17.82
N ALA A 542 3.75 -3.48 -19.05
CA ALA A 542 3.31 -2.78 -20.25
C ALA A 542 1.76 -2.70 -20.36
N GLU A 543 1.02 -3.58 -19.70
CA GLU A 543 -0.46 -3.52 -19.65
C GLU A 543 -0.99 -2.24 -19.00
N PHE A 544 -0.15 -1.49 -18.27
CA PHE A 544 -0.52 -0.25 -17.60
C PHE A 544 -0.17 1.01 -18.39
N ASN A 545 0.35 0.87 -19.62
CA ASN A 545 0.82 1.99 -20.46
C ASN A 545 1.69 2.98 -19.66
N PRO A 546 2.81 2.52 -19.09
CA PRO A 546 3.60 3.31 -18.17
C PRO A 546 4.15 4.58 -18.85
N GLY A 547 4.12 5.70 -18.11
CA GLY A 547 4.74 6.97 -18.51
C GLY A 547 6.26 6.90 -18.34
N ASP A 548 6.92 6.19 -19.24
CA ASP A 548 8.36 5.96 -19.22
C ASP A 548 9.14 7.18 -19.70
N ALA A 549 10.32 7.38 -19.10
CA ALA A 549 11.15 8.54 -19.33
C ALA A 549 12.39 8.19 -20.16
N CYS A 550 12.87 9.18 -20.89
CA CYS A 550 14.07 9.10 -21.71
C CYS A 550 15.01 10.24 -21.29
N CYS A 551 16.20 9.89 -20.83
CA CYS A 551 17.26 10.85 -20.55
C CYS A 551 18.02 11.11 -21.85
N LEU A 552 17.98 12.35 -22.33
CA LEU A 552 18.83 12.80 -23.42
C LEU A 552 20.26 13.01 -22.89
N PRO A 553 21.28 12.53 -23.61
CA PRO A 553 22.67 12.73 -23.23
C PRO A 553 23.05 14.22 -23.21
N ALA A 554 23.93 14.61 -22.29
CA ALA A 554 24.45 15.99 -22.20
C ALA A 554 25.53 16.32 -23.27
N GLY A 555 25.83 15.39 -24.20
CA GLY A 555 26.82 15.57 -25.25
C GLY A 555 26.58 14.64 -26.44
N ASN A 556 27.18 14.97 -27.59
CA ASN A 556 26.90 14.35 -28.89
C ASN A 556 27.22 12.84 -29.02
N ASN A 557 27.96 12.26 -28.06
CA ASN A 557 28.43 10.86 -28.12
C ASN A 557 27.92 9.96 -26.98
N ALA A 558 27.07 10.45 -26.06
CA ALA A 558 26.57 9.61 -24.97
C ALA A 558 25.30 8.85 -25.37
N ALA A 559 25.15 7.60 -24.90
CA ALA A 559 24.01 6.76 -25.22
C ALA A 559 22.72 7.33 -24.59
N ILE A 560 21.61 7.25 -25.33
CA ILE A 560 20.28 7.56 -24.81
C ILE A 560 19.91 6.49 -23.77
N TRP A 561 19.54 6.92 -22.56
CA TRP A 561 19.12 6.02 -21.48
C TRP A 561 17.64 6.20 -21.18
N SER A 562 16.88 5.12 -21.31
CA SER A 562 15.46 5.11 -20.93
C SER A 562 15.26 4.40 -19.60
N TRP A 563 14.29 4.86 -18.82
CA TRP A 563 13.93 4.26 -17.54
C TRP A 563 12.44 4.43 -17.26
N GLY A 564 11.91 3.56 -16.41
CA GLY A 564 10.51 3.59 -15.96
C GLY A 564 10.38 3.34 -14.47
N TYR A 565 9.26 3.72 -13.87
CA TYR A 565 8.94 3.29 -12.49
C TYR A 565 8.58 1.80 -12.47
N LEU A 566 9.12 1.05 -11.52
CA LEU A 566 8.81 -0.37 -11.35
C LEU A 566 7.32 -0.57 -11.06
N LEU A 567 6.80 0.15 -10.07
CA LEU A 567 5.43 0.04 -9.57
C LEU A 567 4.65 1.28 -9.96
N VAL A 568 3.80 1.16 -10.99
CA VAL A 568 2.99 2.27 -11.50
C VAL A 568 1.57 2.21 -10.93
N ALA A 569 0.85 3.33 -11.00
CA ALA A 569 -0.58 3.38 -10.77
C ALA A 569 -1.28 2.68 -11.95
N PRO A 570 -1.95 1.53 -11.77
CA PRO A 570 -2.38 0.67 -12.88
C PRO A 570 -3.26 1.35 -13.95
N LYS A 571 -4.06 2.34 -13.55
CA LYS A 571 -4.95 3.08 -14.47
C LYS A 571 -4.31 4.30 -15.11
N LEU A 572 -3.23 4.83 -14.53
CA LEU A 572 -2.62 6.09 -14.96
C LEU A 572 -1.28 5.88 -15.64
N GLY A 573 -0.63 4.73 -15.46
CA GLY A 573 0.73 4.46 -15.95
C GLY A 573 1.81 5.29 -15.26
N THR A 574 1.47 6.19 -14.34
CA THR A 574 2.39 7.09 -13.65
C THR A 574 2.73 6.61 -12.25
N LEU A 575 3.64 7.30 -11.57
CA LEU A 575 3.99 7.03 -10.18
C LEU A 575 2.75 7.12 -9.26
N ALA A 576 2.39 6.02 -8.59
CA ALA A 576 1.32 6.03 -7.59
C ALA A 576 1.64 7.05 -6.48
N ASN A 577 0.65 7.83 -6.02
CA ASN A 577 0.85 8.73 -4.88
C ASN A 577 0.92 7.95 -3.54
N GLU A 578 1.28 8.64 -2.45
CA GLU A 578 1.47 7.99 -1.14
C GLU A 578 0.22 7.27 -0.64
N SER A 579 -0.94 7.92 -0.76
CA SER A 579 -2.23 7.36 -0.34
C SER A 579 -2.63 6.15 -1.18
N GLY A 580 -2.54 6.25 -2.51
CA GLY A 580 -2.87 5.14 -3.42
C GLY A 580 -1.97 3.92 -3.22
N PHE A 581 -0.69 4.14 -2.92
CA PHE A 581 0.22 3.05 -2.55
C PHE A 581 -0.17 2.43 -1.20
N THR A 582 -0.46 3.24 -0.18
CA THR A 582 -0.90 2.71 1.14
C THR A 582 -2.26 1.99 1.05
N ASP A 583 -3.17 2.49 0.23
CA ASP A 583 -4.53 1.96 0.08
C ASP A 583 -4.54 0.60 -0.62
N SER A 584 -3.55 0.29 -1.48
CA SER A 584 -3.42 -1.06 -2.06
C SER A 584 -3.15 -2.10 -0.97
N PHE A 585 -2.30 -1.79 0.02
CA PHE A 585 -2.05 -2.65 1.19
C PHE A 585 -3.29 -2.75 2.08
N ASN A 586 -3.92 -1.62 2.41
CA ASN A 586 -5.13 -1.60 3.24
C ASN A 586 -6.24 -2.48 2.65
N THR A 587 -6.50 -2.32 1.36
CA THR A 587 -7.59 -3.04 0.67
C THR A 587 -7.29 -4.53 0.59
N THR A 588 -6.04 -4.88 0.30
CA THR A 588 -5.62 -6.28 0.15
C THR A 588 -5.63 -7.04 1.47
N SER A 589 -5.01 -6.46 2.52
CA SER A 589 -5.01 -7.05 3.85
C SER A 589 -6.40 -7.15 4.44
N HIS A 590 -7.24 -6.13 4.23
CA HIS A 590 -8.62 -6.15 4.74
C HIS A 590 -9.46 -7.21 4.06
N ARG A 591 -9.33 -7.37 2.74
CA ARG A 591 -10.01 -8.46 2.00
C ARG A 591 -9.62 -9.85 2.53
N LEU A 592 -8.34 -10.07 2.82
CA LEU A 592 -7.83 -11.40 3.14
C LEU A 592 -7.94 -11.76 4.62
N ILE A 593 -7.70 -10.82 5.53
CA ILE A 593 -7.63 -11.08 6.98
C ILE A 593 -8.43 -10.08 7.82
N GLY A 594 -9.20 -9.16 7.23
CA GLY A 594 -10.03 -8.18 7.96
C GLY A 594 -9.25 -7.05 8.63
N LYS A 595 -7.92 -7.04 8.51
CA LYS A 595 -7.01 -6.03 9.08
C LYS A 595 -6.55 -5.04 8.03
N ARG A 596 -6.28 -3.79 8.41
CA ARG A 596 -5.85 -2.72 7.50
C ARG A 596 -4.35 -2.42 7.67
N ILE A 597 -3.53 -3.37 7.23
CA ILE A 597 -2.08 -3.25 7.31
C ILE A 597 -1.59 -2.18 6.33
N THR A 598 -0.63 -1.38 6.77
CA THR A 598 0.06 -0.37 5.95
C THR A 598 1.54 -0.72 5.78
N PRO A 599 2.26 -0.13 4.81
CA PRO A 599 3.71 -0.27 4.74
C PRO A 599 4.44 0.13 6.03
N HIS A 600 3.90 1.10 6.77
CA HIS A 600 4.45 1.46 8.08
C HIS A 600 4.22 0.39 9.14
N THR A 601 3.07 -0.29 9.11
CA THR A 601 2.79 -1.45 9.98
C THR A 601 3.78 -2.57 9.72
N MET A 602 4.14 -2.84 8.46
CA MET A 602 5.15 -3.86 8.12
C MET A 602 6.51 -3.62 8.77
N ARG A 603 6.91 -2.35 8.95
CA ARG A 603 8.14 -2.01 9.69
C ARG A 603 8.04 -2.39 11.16
N SER A 604 6.89 -2.16 11.78
CA SER A 604 6.66 -2.61 13.15
C SER A 604 6.66 -4.13 13.24
N ILE A 605 6.02 -4.84 12.30
CA ILE A 605 6.00 -6.31 12.25
C ILE A 605 7.42 -6.90 12.18
N TRP A 606 8.31 -6.33 11.34
CA TRP A 606 9.72 -6.75 11.30
C TRP A 606 10.46 -6.47 12.60
N ALA A 607 10.21 -5.32 13.23
CA ALA A 607 10.80 -5.02 14.53
C ALA A 607 10.35 -6.03 15.58
N THR A 608 9.07 -6.39 15.64
CA THR A 608 8.53 -7.43 16.54
C THR A 608 9.14 -8.79 16.29
N TRP A 609 9.19 -9.19 15.02
CA TRP A 609 9.75 -10.47 14.61
C TRP A 609 11.18 -10.63 15.14
N ALA A 610 12.00 -9.57 15.06
CA ALA A 610 13.37 -9.57 15.55
C ALA A 610 13.50 -9.92 17.04
N TYR A 611 12.59 -9.40 17.86
CA TYR A 611 12.55 -9.70 19.29
C TYR A 611 11.96 -11.08 19.57
N GLN A 612 10.90 -11.44 18.86
CA GLN A 612 10.21 -12.72 18.98
C GLN A 612 11.09 -13.93 18.63
N VAL A 613 12.05 -13.76 17.72
CA VAL A 613 13.02 -14.81 17.36
C VAL A 613 14.36 -14.63 18.08
N GLN A 614 14.42 -13.73 19.06
CA GLN A 614 15.58 -13.47 19.91
C GLN A 614 16.89 -13.24 19.13
N LEU A 615 16.86 -12.37 18.11
CA LEU A 615 18.09 -12.03 17.37
C LEU A 615 19.17 -11.49 18.31
N ASN A 616 20.41 -11.92 18.10
CA ASN A 616 21.56 -11.37 18.84
C ASN A 616 21.83 -9.90 18.46
N ASP A 617 22.63 -9.18 19.25
CA ASP A 617 22.85 -7.74 19.05
C ASP A 617 23.43 -7.41 17.65
N ALA A 618 24.31 -8.27 17.11
CA ALA A 618 24.86 -8.08 15.77
C ALA A 618 23.79 -8.23 14.68
N GLN A 619 22.95 -9.26 14.77
CA GLN A 619 21.81 -9.48 13.88
C GLN A 619 20.78 -8.35 14.00
N PHE A 620 20.51 -7.87 15.21
CA PHE A 620 19.58 -6.78 15.48
C PHE A 620 20.08 -5.45 14.87
N ARG A 621 21.38 -5.13 15.05
CA ARG A 621 22.02 -3.99 14.38
C ARG A 621 21.99 -4.10 12.87
N SER A 622 22.24 -5.30 12.33
CA SER A 622 22.17 -5.59 10.90
C SER A 622 20.75 -5.38 10.36
N LEU A 623 19.72 -5.84 11.08
CA LEU A 623 18.32 -5.60 10.72
C LEU A 623 17.98 -4.11 10.75
N ALA A 624 18.40 -3.38 11.80
CA ALA A 624 18.19 -1.94 11.87
C ALA A 624 18.82 -1.23 10.67
N TYR A 625 20.06 -1.58 10.31
CA TYR A 625 20.73 -1.09 9.12
C TYR A 625 19.98 -1.42 7.82
N ALA A 626 19.51 -2.67 7.68
CA ALA A 626 18.76 -3.17 6.53
C ALA A 626 17.35 -2.55 6.40
N MET A 627 16.78 -2.03 7.49
CA MET A 627 15.53 -1.26 7.48
C MET A 627 15.75 0.25 7.34
N GLY A 628 17.01 0.70 7.33
CA GLY A 628 17.38 2.11 7.34
C GLY A 628 16.95 2.83 8.63
N HIS A 629 17.25 2.23 9.77
CA HIS A 629 16.90 2.69 11.10
C HIS A 629 18.09 2.71 12.03
N LYS A 630 18.06 3.61 13.02
CA LYS A 630 18.90 3.47 14.21
C LYS A 630 18.35 2.36 15.10
N VAL A 631 19.22 1.71 15.86
CA VAL A 631 18.84 0.62 16.79
C VAL A 631 17.73 1.09 17.73
N GLU A 632 17.86 2.29 18.29
CA GLU A 632 16.88 2.90 19.21
C GLU A 632 15.51 3.08 18.54
N THR A 633 15.50 3.40 17.24
CA THR A 633 14.25 3.53 16.49
C THR A 633 13.56 2.18 16.31
N LEU A 634 14.33 1.11 16.12
CA LEU A 634 13.79 -0.24 16.02
C LEU A 634 13.23 -0.72 17.37
N ARG A 635 13.91 -0.40 18.48
CA ARG A 635 13.38 -0.64 19.85
C ARG A 635 12.05 0.10 20.09
N GLN A 636 11.98 1.39 19.73
CA GLN A 636 10.74 2.17 19.81
C GLN A 636 9.61 1.65 18.90
N MET A 637 9.95 0.93 17.82
CA MET A 637 8.93 0.30 16.97
C MET A 637 8.35 -0.96 17.60
N TYR A 638 9.17 -1.76 18.29
CA TYR A 638 8.71 -2.88 19.10
C TYR A 638 7.78 -2.42 20.24
N GLU A 639 8.04 -1.26 20.83
CA GLU A 639 7.15 -0.64 21.82
C GLU A 639 5.73 -0.33 21.30
N ARG A 640 5.44 -0.50 19.99
CA ARG A 640 4.10 -0.29 19.42
C ARG A 640 3.29 -1.57 19.20
N CYS A 641 3.86 -2.75 19.48
CA CYS A 641 3.17 -4.04 19.35
C CYS A 641 2.12 -4.26 20.45
N THR A 642 1.29 -5.28 20.29
CA THR A 642 0.26 -5.64 21.27
C THR A 642 0.90 -5.99 22.62
N PRO A 643 0.20 -5.79 23.75
CA PRO A 643 0.71 -6.18 25.07
C PRO A 643 1.13 -7.66 25.16
N GLU A 644 0.41 -8.54 24.49
CA GLU A 644 0.63 -9.99 24.48
C GLU A 644 1.96 -10.33 23.82
N GLU A 645 2.21 -9.83 22.61
CA GLU A 645 3.45 -10.12 21.88
C GLU A 645 4.71 -9.55 22.55
N LYS A 646 4.56 -8.53 23.40
CA LYS A 646 5.67 -7.96 24.17
C LYS A 646 6.04 -8.76 25.40
N ARG A 647 5.03 -9.38 26.02
CA ARG A 647 5.23 -10.22 27.19
C ARG A 647 5.76 -11.59 26.78
N ARG A 648 5.41 -12.06 25.58
CA ARG A 648 5.82 -13.37 25.09
C ARG A 648 7.32 -13.69 25.27
N PRO A 649 8.29 -12.82 24.92
CA PRO A 649 9.70 -13.16 25.11
C PRO A 649 10.12 -13.33 26.58
N ILE A 650 9.51 -12.58 27.50
CA ILE A 650 9.81 -12.73 28.93
C ILE A 650 9.02 -13.90 29.53
N GLU A 651 7.82 -14.18 29.05
CA GLU A 651 7.04 -15.37 29.43
C GLU A 651 7.73 -16.66 28.95
N GLU A 652 8.25 -16.68 27.73
CA GLU A 652 9.09 -17.75 27.17
C GLU A 652 10.39 -17.90 27.98
N ALA A 653 11.12 -16.81 28.26
CA ALA A 653 12.36 -16.88 29.05
C ALA A 653 12.12 -17.32 30.51
N ILE A 654 11.01 -16.87 31.13
CA ILE A 654 10.58 -17.35 32.45
C ILE A 654 10.23 -18.84 32.37
N SER A 655 9.53 -19.26 31.32
CA SER A 655 9.16 -20.66 31.12
C SER A 655 10.37 -21.56 30.92
N GLU A 656 11.35 -21.14 30.11
CA GLU A 656 12.63 -21.84 29.94
C GLU A 656 13.36 -21.94 31.29
N LEU A 657 13.52 -20.82 31.99
CA LEU A 657 14.25 -20.77 33.26
C LEU A 657 13.60 -21.59 34.39
N LEU A 658 12.26 -21.64 34.42
CA LEU A 658 11.52 -22.34 35.47
C LEU A 658 11.18 -23.81 35.12
N PHE A 659 11.03 -24.14 33.84
CA PHE A 659 10.41 -25.40 33.42
C PHE A 659 11.20 -26.21 32.39
N GLU A 660 12.26 -25.66 31.76
CA GLU A 660 13.18 -26.50 30.99
C GLU A 660 14.26 -27.12 31.89
N PRO A 661 14.62 -28.39 31.68
CA PRO A 661 15.68 -29.03 32.44
C PRO A 661 17.02 -28.37 32.10
N SER A 662 17.59 -27.66 33.07
CA SER A 662 18.94 -27.11 32.94
C SER A 662 19.92 -28.24 32.60
N PRO A 663 20.84 -28.05 31.63
CA PRO A 663 21.94 -28.99 31.46
C PRO A 663 22.70 -29.05 32.78
N VAL A 664 22.83 -30.25 33.34
CA VAL A 664 23.50 -30.51 34.62
C VAL A 664 24.90 -29.89 34.57
N PRO A 665 25.18 -28.84 35.35
CA PRO A 665 26.55 -28.38 35.51
C PRO A 665 27.28 -29.45 36.33
N GLU A 666 28.44 -29.90 35.85
CA GLU A 666 29.36 -30.67 36.69
C GLU A 666 29.71 -29.82 37.93
N LEU A 667 29.10 -30.20 39.05
CA LEU A 667 29.51 -30.02 40.44
C LEU A 667 30.55 -28.91 40.70
N GLN A 668 30.09 -27.77 41.20
CA GLN A 668 30.66 -27.18 42.43
C GLN A 668 29.53 -26.64 43.30
N VAL A 669 29.24 -27.39 44.35
CA VAL A 669 28.28 -27.10 45.41
C VAL A 669 28.84 -25.99 46.28
N GLU A 670 28.06 -24.92 46.48
CA GLU A 670 27.75 -24.34 47.80
C GLU A 670 26.80 -23.14 47.64
N ALA A 671 25.48 -23.36 47.58
CA ALA A 671 24.49 -22.37 48.02
C ALA A 671 23.04 -22.91 48.12
N SER A 672 22.52 -22.93 49.35
CA SER A 672 21.11 -22.80 49.77
C SER A 672 20.04 -23.77 49.17
N PRO A 673 19.60 -24.80 49.92
CA PRO A 673 18.67 -25.84 49.46
C PRO A 673 17.21 -25.38 49.25
N ARG A 674 16.92 -24.08 49.39
CA ARG A 674 15.54 -23.57 49.34
C ARG A 674 15.07 -23.21 47.92
N TRP A 675 15.99 -22.85 47.03
CA TRP A 675 15.67 -22.40 45.67
C TRP A 675 15.59 -23.57 44.68
N GLU A 676 16.54 -24.51 44.75
CA GLU A 676 16.58 -25.70 43.89
C GLU A 676 15.37 -26.62 44.12
N SER A 677 14.95 -26.78 45.38
CA SER A 677 13.72 -27.50 45.73
C SER A 677 12.47 -26.84 45.14
N LEU A 678 12.45 -25.51 45.05
CA LEU A 678 11.32 -24.75 44.50
C LEU A 678 11.27 -24.89 42.98
N LEU A 679 12.42 -24.81 42.32
CA LEU A 679 12.54 -25.07 40.87
C LEU A 679 12.15 -26.50 40.51
N GLN A 680 12.56 -27.50 41.28
CA GLN A 680 12.13 -28.90 41.05
C GLN A 680 10.62 -29.08 41.19
N GLN A 681 9.99 -28.42 42.17
CA GLN A 681 8.53 -28.45 42.33
C GLN A 681 7.82 -27.76 41.17
N LEU A 682 8.38 -26.64 40.67
CA LEU A 682 7.84 -25.93 39.51
C LEU A 682 7.98 -26.75 38.22
N GLN A 683 9.09 -27.48 38.03
CA GLN A 683 9.29 -28.36 36.87
C GLN A 683 8.28 -29.52 36.82
N GLN A 684 7.76 -29.96 37.97
CA GLN A 684 6.76 -31.03 38.08
C GLN A 684 5.32 -30.59 37.75
N LEU A 685 5.07 -29.28 37.58
CA LEU A 685 3.75 -28.78 37.24
C LEU A 685 3.30 -29.26 35.86
N SER A 686 2.03 -29.65 35.75
CA SER A 686 1.36 -29.94 34.47
C SER A 686 1.21 -28.66 33.61
N PRO A 687 1.00 -28.77 32.30
CA PRO A 687 0.82 -27.59 31.42
C PRO A 687 -0.24 -26.60 31.91
N THR A 688 -1.37 -27.12 32.42
CA THR A 688 -2.47 -26.30 32.95
C THR A 688 -2.09 -25.58 34.25
N GLU A 689 -1.31 -26.22 35.12
CA GLU A 689 -0.82 -25.61 36.36
C GLU A 689 0.29 -24.57 36.09
N ARG A 690 1.13 -24.81 35.07
CA ARG A 690 2.13 -23.83 34.59
C ARG A 690 1.46 -22.56 34.09
N GLU A 691 0.39 -22.67 33.29
CA GLU A 691 -0.39 -21.53 32.83
C GLU A 691 -1.00 -20.74 34.00
N GLN A 692 -1.57 -21.43 35.00
CA GLN A 692 -2.15 -20.79 36.18
C GLN A 692 -1.09 -20.07 37.03
N PHE A 693 0.09 -20.68 37.19
CA PHE A 693 1.21 -20.08 37.91
C PHE A 693 1.75 -18.82 37.19
N LEU A 694 1.98 -18.88 35.88
CA LEU A 694 2.41 -17.74 35.07
C LEU A 694 1.38 -16.60 35.08
N ALA A 695 0.09 -16.93 35.06
CA ALA A 695 -1.00 -15.95 35.17
C ALA A 695 -1.06 -15.27 36.56
N ALA A 696 -0.61 -15.95 37.62
CA ALA A 696 -0.52 -15.39 38.96
C ALA A 696 0.72 -14.50 39.15
N PHE A 697 1.83 -14.82 38.47
CA PHE A 697 3.10 -14.08 38.56
C PHE A 697 3.13 -12.79 37.73
N THR A 698 2.26 -12.69 36.73
CA THR A 698 2.15 -11.53 35.82
C THR A 698 1.09 -10.50 36.22
N LYS A 699 0.34 -10.76 37.30
CA LYS A 699 -0.52 -9.78 38.00
C LYS A 699 0.30 -9.00 39.02
#